data_AF-A0A2V1E673-F1
#
_entry.id   AF-A0A2V1E673-F1
#
_cell.length_a   1.000
_cell.length_b   1.000
_cell.length_c   1.000
_cell.angle_alpha   90.00
_cell.angle_beta   90.00
_cell.angle_gamma   90.00
#
_symmetry.space_group_name_H-M   'P 1'
#
loop_
_entity.id
_entity.type
_entity.pdbx_description
1 polymer ?
#
loop_
_entity_poly.entity_id
_entity_poly.type
_entity_poly.pdbx_seq_one_letter_code
_entity_poly.pdbx_strand_id
1 'polypeptide(L)'
;MADLLQKLTLEEKIRLLSAENIWETLAIERVGIPSLKVTDGPNGARGGSFFDGTTAACFPACVSLAATFNRSLSYQVGKAIGEEAITKGAYLLLGPTVCCHRSPLGGRNFEAFSEDPYLSGALASEYVKGLQRENRVAAAVKHFLANEQDTRRFSVNEKISDRALREIYLKPFEIVAKEADPWSFMSSYPKINGKHVDAQSKFLIDILRNEWNYEGLVMSDWGATSCAESVRYGLDWEMPGPPRQRTLENVQTALKAGEIKESDIDTRVLATLNLLKKVGKFDDRRVTPEEKAIDRLDHRSLIRKAGSEGLVLLKNEGSILPIDTKKTKKIALLGPLAKYAAAHGGGSASLNCHYKVTPYDAVAERLGNDVEITHSKGAHIFRVYPDVEAGCSNSRGNPGFLAEYFMDLEPSTSPFRSEEFPRGSFTTLMNTHVTGCKTVRFSTIYRPPVSGNHYISFSGLGPSKLFINDTLVAEQREPIKDAMGFFLGVQDEVRIQYDFDSSKEYSIVAETHPSPYSNAELYLMENQCSIHLGLIEQAEMEQDVLSEAVDLAGKADIAIVFVGNTTQWETEGQDLSSMTLPADGSQDKLVASVVAANPNTIVVNTTGVPVELPWLESVPALIQAWYAGQETGNAILDVLLGEVCPSGKLPISWPKKYEHTGCYGNFGLDSFESRSVEYVEGVFVGYRWFDKMWGGEKEVRFPFGYGLSYTQFELSSAKLAGSISEDANAGVNVTLKLKNIGTVAGAETVQVYVEPPVVRGTDRPVKTLVGFAKVELQPGEEQEVDVEFKRDGAAFWDEKQSRWKISKGIHAVLVATSSDPKDVKARLEIAVEGDFLFSP
;
A
#
# COMPACT_ATOMS: atom_id res chain seq x y z
N MET A 1 18.45 1.90 -31.38
CA MET A 1 19.03 1.86 -30.02
C MET A 1 20.39 1.16 -30.02
N ALA A 2 20.56 0.02 -30.69
CA ALA A 2 21.88 -0.59 -30.89
C ALA A 2 22.97 0.37 -31.43
N ASP A 3 22.66 1.18 -32.45
CA ASP A 3 23.62 2.16 -32.98
C ASP A 3 24.00 3.25 -31.96
N LEU A 4 23.09 3.61 -31.06
CA LEU A 4 23.36 4.58 -30.00
C LEU A 4 24.22 3.96 -28.89
N LEU A 5 23.95 2.69 -28.55
CA LEU A 5 24.77 1.92 -27.62
C LEU A 5 26.25 1.85 -28.06
N GLN A 6 26.50 1.68 -29.36
CA GLN A 6 27.86 1.66 -29.93
C GLN A 6 28.60 3.00 -29.90
N LYS A 7 27.88 4.13 -29.67
CA LYS A 7 28.48 5.47 -29.55
C LYS A 7 28.88 5.83 -28.12
N LEU A 8 28.45 5.03 -27.15
CA LEU A 8 28.75 5.23 -25.74
C LEU A 8 30.14 4.69 -25.40
N THR A 9 30.89 5.45 -24.61
CA THR A 9 32.10 4.93 -23.97
C THR A 9 31.71 3.93 -22.87
N LEU A 10 32.65 3.07 -22.47
CA LEU A 10 32.41 2.15 -21.35
C LEU A 10 32.03 2.91 -20.06
N GLU A 11 32.65 4.06 -19.80
CA GLU A 11 32.31 4.90 -18.65
C GLU A 11 30.88 5.43 -18.73
N GLU A 12 30.45 5.94 -19.89
CA GLU A 12 29.08 6.39 -20.12
C GLU A 12 28.08 5.24 -19.95
N LYS A 13 28.41 4.02 -20.43
CA LYS A 13 27.60 2.81 -20.23
C LYS A 13 27.47 2.46 -18.74
N ILE A 14 28.57 2.49 -17.99
CA ILE A 14 28.57 2.18 -16.55
C ILE A 14 27.69 3.17 -15.79
N ARG A 15 27.78 4.46 -16.09
CA ARG A 15 26.97 5.48 -15.41
C ARG A 15 25.46 5.37 -15.69
N LEU A 16 25.06 4.73 -16.79
CA LEU A 16 23.66 4.44 -17.11
C LEU A 16 23.10 3.21 -16.37
N LEU A 17 23.91 2.50 -15.58
CA LEU A 17 23.46 1.35 -14.75
C LEU A 17 22.81 1.79 -13.43
N SER A 18 22.72 3.09 -13.18
CA SER A 18 22.24 3.69 -11.94
C SER A 18 21.51 5.00 -12.23
N ALA A 19 20.62 5.41 -11.33
CA ALA A 19 20.12 6.78 -11.34
C ALA A 19 21.25 7.79 -11.03
N GLU A 20 21.09 9.02 -11.51
CA GLU A 20 22.00 10.14 -11.23
C GLU A 20 21.72 10.74 -9.85
N ASN A 21 20.43 10.90 -9.54
CA ASN A 21 19.95 11.34 -8.24
C ASN A 21 18.82 10.42 -7.77
N ILE A 22 18.08 10.86 -6.76
CA ILE A 22 17.04 10.05 -6.13
C ILE A 22 15.93 9.65 -7.11
N TRP A 23 15.58 10.52 -8.05
CA TRP A 23 14.39 10.36 -8.89
C TRP A 23 14.69 10.41 -10.39
N GLU A 24 15.93 10.69 -10.79
CA GLU A 24 16.26 10.94 -12.18
C GLU A 24 17.45 10.11 -12.66
N THR A 25 17.34 9.61 -13.89
CA THR A 25 18.44 8.97 -14.59
C THR A 25 19.44 10.00 -15.12
N LEU A 26 20.67 9.56 -15.38
CA LEU A 26 21.68 10.40 -16.02
C LEU A 26 21.29 10.82 -17.45
N ALA A 27 21.55 12.08 -17.81
CA ALA A 27 21.58 12.55 -19.19
C ALA A 27 23.02 12.50 -19.76
N ILE A 28 23.16 12.17 -21.05
CA ILE A 28 24.44 12.19 -21.77
C ILE A 28 24.29 13.06 -23.01
N GLU A 29 24.59 14.35 -22.86
CA GLU A 29 24.35 15.38 -23.88
C GLU A 29 25.09 15.13 -25.20
N ARG A 30 26.36 14.68 -25.12
CA ARG A 30 27.22 14.44 -26.29
C ARG A 30 26.60 13.52 -27.34
N VAL A 31 25.88 12.49 -26.89
CA VAL A 31 25.17 11.54 -27.76
C VAL A 31 23.66 11.69 -27.70
N GLY A 32 23.19 12.74 -27.01
CA GLY A 32 21.79 13.14 -26.96
C GLY A 32 20.87 12.23 -26.16
N ILE A 33 21.39 11.50 -25.16
CA ILE A 33 20.57 10.71 -24.22
C ILE A 33 19.97 11.67 -23.17
N PRO A 34 18.63 11.77 -23.09
CA PRO A 34 17.94 12.59 -22.10
C PRO A 34 17.81 11.87 -20.75
N SER A 35 17.56 12.66 -19.70
CA SER A 35 17.17 12.13 -18.39
C SER A 35 15.69 11.70 -18.36
N LEU A 36 15.40 10.66 -17.57
CA LEU A 36 14.07 10.22 -17.19
C LEU A 36 13.86 10.47 -15.70
N LYS A 37 12.74 11.10 -15.36
CA LYS A 37 12.27 11.22 -13.98
C LYS A 37 11.25 10.13 -13.65
N VAL A 38 11.40 9.53 -12.48
CA VAL A 38 10.48 8.56 -11.87
C VAL A 38 9.71 9.21 -10.72
N THR A 39 8.58 8.62 -10.33
CA THR A 39 7.83 9.04 -9.13
C THR A 39 7.09 7.85 -8.52
N ASP A 40 7.05 7.78 -7.20
CA ASP A 40 6.01 6.98 -6.52
C ASP A 40 4.63 7.61 -6.75
N GLY A 41 3.52 6.89 -6.62
CA GLY A 41 3.40 5.46 -6.41
C GLY A 41 1.98 4.98 -6.73
N PRO A 42 1.55 3.83 -6.18
CA PRO A 42 0.44 3.04 -6.72
C PRO A 42 -0.94 3.70 -6.66
N ASN A 43 -1.13 4.77 -5.88
CA ASN A 43 -2.41 5.47 -5.70
C ASN A 43 -2.31 6.99 -5.97
N GLY A 44 -1.29 7.43 -6.71
CA GLY A 44 -1.11 8.82 -7.16
C GLY A 44 0.37 9.16 -7.38
N ALA A 45 0.65 10.22 -8.15
CA ALA A 45 2.03 10.61 -8.47
C ALA A 45 2.56 11.68 -7.50
N ARG A 46 3.39 11.30 -6.54
CA ARG A 46 3.93 12.20 -5.48
C ARG A 46 4.84 13.31 -6.02
N GLY A 47 5.67 13.02 -7.01
CA GLY A 47 6.74 13.89 -7.48
C GLY A 47 8.11 13.60 -6.84
N GLY A 48 9.02 14.56 -6.99
CA GLY A 48 10.44 14.46 -6.61
C GLY A 48 10.76 14.84 -5.16
N SER A 49 9.75 15.09 -4.33
CA SER A 49 9.92 15.40 -2.90
C SER A 49 9.15 14.36 -2.08
N PHE A 50 9.80 13.83 -1.04
CA PHE A 50 9.16 12.87 -0.13
C PHE A 50 8.19 13.57 0.82
N PHE A 51 8.62 14.68 1.43
CA PHE A 51 7.82 15.51 2.33
C PHE A 51 7.49 16.87 1.68
N ASP A 52 6.32 17.41 1.99
CA ASP A 52 5.87 18.76 1.62
C ASP A 52 6.07 19.11 0.12
N GLY A 53 5.98 18.11 -0.76
CA GLY A 53 6.12 18.23 -2.20
C GLY A 53 4.91 18.84 -2.90
N THR A 54 4.99 18.99 -4.22
CA THR A 54 3.88 19.43 -5.07
C THR A 54 2.65 18.54 -4.85
N THR A 55 1.49 19.15 -4.57
CA THR A 55 0.27 18.36 -4.35
C THR A 55 -0.14 17.55 -5.59
N ALA A 56 -0.75 16.38 -5.39
CA ALA A 56 -1.28 15.52 -6.43
C ALA A 56 -2.65 14.94 -6.08
N ALA A 57 -3.33 14.38 -7.08
CA ALA A 57 -4.57 13.64 -6.86
C ALA A 57 -4.28 12.30 -6.16
N CYS A 58 -4.95 12.04 -5.04
CA CYS A 58 -4.83 10.81 -4.26
C CYS A 58 -6.04 9.90 -4.51
N PHE A 59 -5.79 8.82 -5.23
CA PHE A 59 -6.78 7.80 -5.57
C PHE A 59 -6.94 6.77 -4.45
N PRO A 60 -8.00 5.95 -4.45
CA PRO A 60 -8.12 4.85 -3.51
C PRO A 60 -6.89 3.94 -3.55
N ALA A 61 -6.45 3.49 -2.38
CA ALA A 61 -5.36 2.52 -2.29
C ALA A 61 -5.73 1.21 -3.00
N CYS A 62 -4.74 0.42 -3.43
CA CYS A 62 -5.00 -0.75 -4.28
C CYS A 62 -5.94 -1.78 -3.63
N VAL A 63 -5.95 -1.93 -2.30
CA VAL A 63 -6.93 -2.82 -1.63
C VAL A 63 -8.37 -2.29 -1.77
N SER A 64 -8.56 -0.97 -1.71
CA SER A 64 -9.85 -0.33 -1.95
C SER A 64 -10.28 -0.49 -3.41
N LEU A 65 -9.35 -0.32 -4.35
CA LEU A 65 -9.58 -0.56 -5.76
C LEU A 65 -9.85 -2.05 -6.05
N ALA A 66 -9.18 -2.97 -5.36
CA ALA A 66 -9.41 -4.40 -5.47
C ALA A 66 -10.82 -4.79 -5.03
N ALA A 67 -11.30 -4.15 -3.95
CA ALA A 67 -12.63 -4.38 -3.43
C ALA A 67 -13.74 -4.01 -4.45
N THR A 68 -13.43 -3.21 -5.46
CA THR A 68 -14.38 -2.91 -6.55
C THR A 68 -14.67 -4.14 -7.43
N PHE A 69 -13.73 -5.09 -7.56
CA PHE A 69 -13.75 -6.16 -8.57
C PHE A 69 -14.08 -5.62 -9.98
N ASN A 70 -13.61 -4.41 -10.30
CA ASN A 70 -13.97 -3.69 -11.52
C ASN A 70 -12.74 -3.40 -12.38
N ARG A 71 -12.55 -4.24 -13.41
CA ARG A 71 -11.47 -4.12 -14.40
C ARG A 71 -11.47 -2.75 -15.11
N SER A 72 -12.65 -2.29 -15.54
CA SER A 72 -12.76 -1.00 -16.26
C SER A 72 -12.39 0.18 -15.36
N LEU A 73 -12.81 0.13 -14.10
CA LEU A 73 -12.48 1.17 -13.14
C LEU A 73 -10.99 1.19 -12.80
N SER A 74 -10.34 0.03 -12.67
CA SER A 74 -8.89 -0.07 -12.51
C SER A 74 -8.13 0.55 -13.69
N TYR A 75 -8.59 0.31 -14.92
CA TYR A 75 -8.03 0.97 -16.11
C TYR A 75 -8.19 2.50 -16.06
N GLN A 76 -9.37 2.99 -15.68
CA GLN A 76 -9.64 4.43 -15.58
C GLN A 76 -8.76 5.10 -14.52
N VAL A 77 -8.58 4.47 -13.36
CA VAL A 77 -7.68 4.96 -12.30
C VAL A 77 -6.24 4.96 -12.78
N GLY A 78 -5.76 3.87 -13.40
CA GLY A 78 -4.41 3.81 -13.99
C GLY A 78 -4.18 4.90 -15.03
N LYS A 79 -5.17 5.19 -15.88
CA LYS A 79 -5.12 6.31 -16.83
C LYS A 79 -4.99 7.65 -16.12
N ALA A 80 -5.83 7.93 -15.12
CA ALA A 80 -5.81 9.20 -14.41
C ALA A 80 -4.50 9.42 -13.63
N ILE A 81 -3.94 8.37 -13.01
CA ILE A 81 -2.62 8.43 -12.37
C ILE A 81 -1.51 8.69 -13.40
N GLY A 82 -1.64 8.16 -14.63
CA GLY A 82 -0.72 8.46 -15.71
C GLY A 82 -0.76 9.94 -16.12
N GLU A 83 -1.93 10.56 -16.11
CA GLU A 83 -2.08 12.00 -16.32
C GLU A 83 -1.42 12.79 -15.19
N GLU A 84 -1.60 12.36 -13.94
CA GLU A 84 -0.95 12.96 -12.76
C GLU A 84 0.58 12.86 -12.84
N ALA A 85 1.14 11.72 -13.25
CA ALA A 85 2.59 11.55 -13.41
C ALA A 85 3.19 12.57 -14.38
N ILE A 86 2.48 12.87 -15.48
CA ILE A 86 2.89 13.91 -16.44
C ILE A 86 2.91 15.30 -15.79
N THR A 87 1.97 15.62 -14.89
CA THR A 87 1.99 16.90 -14.14
C THR A 87 3.22 17.04 -13.26
N LYS A 88 3.84 15.94 -12.83
CA LYS A 88 5.07 15.90 -12.03
C LYS A 88 6.35 15.79 -12.88
N GLY A 89 6.21 15.85 -14.20
CA GLY A 89 7.31 15.64 -15.15
C GLY A 89 7.89 14.22 -15.12
N ALA A 90 7.18 13.27 -14.52
CA ALA A 90 7.61 11.90 -14.40
C ALA A 90 7.03 11.05 -15.53
N TYR A 91 7.82 10.12 -16.04
CA TYR A 91 7.45 9.26 -17.17
C TYR A 91 7.57 7.77 -16.84
N LEU A 92 7.80 7.47 -15.56
CA LEU A 92 7.76 6.14 -14.97
C LEU A 92 7.15 6.27 -13.57
N LEU A 93 6.04 5.57 -13.35
CA LEU A 93 5.37 5.47 -12.07
C LEU A 93 5.82 4.18 -11.35
N LEU A 94 6.24 4.31 -10.09
CA LEU A 94 6.67 3.21 -9.24
C LEU A 94 5.46 2.47 -8.64
N GLY A 95 4.71 1.80 -9.51
CA GLY A 95 3.54 1.01 -9.19
C GLY A 95 2.93 0.36 -10.44
N PRO A 96 1.85 -0.44 -10.27
CA PRO A 96 1.18 -0.70 -9.00
C PRO A 96 1.92 -1.75 -8.15
N THR A 97 1.53 -1.87 -6.87
CA THR A 97 2.06 -2.87 -5.94
C THR A 97 1.16 -4.12 -5.97
N VAL A 98 1.75 -5.31 -6.13
CA VAL A 98 1.02 -6.57 -6.33
C VAL A 98 1.47 -7.71 -5.38
N CYS A 99 2.19 -7.37 -4.31
CA CYS A 99 2.53 -8.33 -3.26
C CYS A 99 1.26 -8.99 -2.69
N CYS A 100 1.36 -10.27 -2.32
CA CYS A 100 0.21 -11.02 -1.85
C CYS A 100 -0.11 -10.69 -0.38
N HIS A 101 -1.37 -10.56 0.01
CA HIS A 101 -1.75 -10.40 1.42
C HIS A 101 -1.64 -11.74 2.16
N ARG A 102 -0.40 -12.18 2.45
CA ARG A 102 -0.12 -13.45 3.13
C ARG A 102 -0.64 -13.48 4.56
N SER A 103 -0.50 -12.36 5.26
CA SER A 103 -0.85 -12.17 6.67
C SER A 103 -1.74 -10.96 6.82
N PRO A 104 -2.70 -10.95 7.77
CA PRO A 104 -3.48 -9.77 8.10
C PRO A 104 -2.64 -8.67 8.79
N LEU A 105 -1.39 -8.95 9.18
CA LEU A 105 -0.53 -8.00 9.88
C LEU A 105 0.38 -7.18 8.95
N GLY A 106 0.36 -7.43 7.63
CA GLY A 106 1.29 -6.81 6.69
C GLY A 106 1.18 -5.29 6.64
N GLY A 107 2.28 -4.59 6.90
CA GLY A 107 2.34 -3.13 6.99
C GLY A 107 1.91 -2.40 5.71
N ARG A 108 2.14 -3.03 4.55
CA ARG A 108 1.81 -2.51 3.21
C ARG A 108 0.71 -3.26 2.48
N ASN A 109 -0.08 -4.07 3.18
CA ASN A 109 -1.23 -4.72 2.55
C ASN A 109 -2.17 -3.69 1.90
N PHE A 110 -2.37 -2.54 2.53
CA PHE A 110 -3.18 -1.46 1.96
C PHE A 110 -2.71 -1.03 0.54
N GLU A 111 -1.41 -1.13 0.29
CA GLU A 111 -0.75 -0.69 -0.93
C GLU A 111 -0.92 -1.70 -2.08
N ALA A 112 -1.18 -2.97 -1.76
CA ALA A 112 -1.39 -4.05 -2.72
C ALA A 112 -2.87 -4.41 -2.87
N PHE A 113 -3.21 -5.22 -3.87
CA PHE A 113 -4.60 -5.52 -4.22
C PHE A 113 -5.27 -6.56 -3.32
N SER A 114 -4.73 -7.77 -3.22
CA SER A 114 -5.48 -8.91 -2.67
C SER A 114 -4.60 -10.07 -2.20
N GLU A 115 -5.16 -10.94 -1.35
CA GLU A 115 -4.64 -12.29 -1.07
C GLU A 115 -4.77 -13.25 -2.25
N ASP A 116 -5.61 -12.93 -3.25
CA ASP A 116 -5.81 -13.76 -4.43
C ASP A 116 -4.93 -13.27 -5.59
N PRO A 117 -4.03 -14.13 -6.11
CA PRO A 117 -3.09 -13.73 -7.15
C PRO A 117 -3.77 -13.43 -8.49
N TYR A 118 -4.93 -14.05 -8.78
CA TYR A 118 -5.66 -13.77 -10.03
C TYR A 118 -6.33 -12.41 -9.96
N LEU A 119 -7.02 -12.08 -8.85
CA LEU A 119 -7.61 -10.75 -8.67
C LEU A 119 -6.55 -9.65 -8.75
N SER A 120 -5.43 -9.82 -8.03
CA SER A 120 -4.29 -8.90 -8.07
C SER A 120 -3.75 -8.71 -9.49
N GLY A 121 -3.44 -9.79 -10.20
CA GLY A 121 -2.92 -9.73 -11.56
C GLY A 121 -3.91 -9.12 -12.57
N ALA A 122 -5.19 -9.47 -12.47
CA ALA A 122 -6.26 -9.00 -13.34
C ALA A 122 -6.45 -7.48 -13.25
N LEU A 123 -6.54 -6.94 -12.04
CA LEU A 123 -6.74 -5.51 -11.84
C LEU A 123 -5.47 -4.71 -12.09
N ALA A 124 -4.31 -5.21 -11.67
CA ALA A 124 -3.02 -4.58 -11.97
C ALA A 124 -2.75 -4.50 -13.48
N SER A 125 -3.17 -5.50 -14.25
CA SER A 125 -3.03 -5.48 -15.71
C SER A 125 -3.80 -4.33 -16.35
N GLU A 126 -5.04 -4.08 -15.90
CA GLU A 126 -5.84 -2.95 -16.39
C GLU A 126 -5.26 -1.61 -15.95
N TYR A 127 -4.78 -1.51 -14.71
CA TYR A 127 -4.08 -0.33 -14.20
C TYR A 127 -2.85 0.02 -15.06
N VAL A 128 -2.00 -0.98 -15.35
CA VAL A 128 -0.80 -0.81 -16.18
C VAL A 128 -1.17 -0.40 -17.62
N LYS A 129 -2.22 -1.00 -18.20
CA LYS A 129 -2.71 -0.60 -19.53
C LYS A 129 -3.14 0.87 -19.54
N GLY A 130 -3.85 1.33 -18.51
CA GLY A 130 -4.28 2.73 -18.36
C GLY A 130 -3.10 3.70 -18.31
N LEU A 131 -2.07 3.38 -17.53
CA LEU A 131 -0.83 4.18 -17.44
C LEU A 131 -0.11 4.29 -18.80
N GLN A 132 0.13 3.14 -19.43
CA GLN A 132 1.07 3.06 -20.55
C GLN A 132 0.44 3.48 -21.87
N ARG A 133 -0.78 3.03 -22.17
CA ARG A 133 -1.38 3.18 -23.51
C ARG A 133 -1.79 4.61 -23.80
N GLU A 134 -2.38 5.30 -22.83
CA GLU A 134 -2.93 6.64 -23.03
C GLU A 134 -1.87 7.73 -22.80
N ASN A 135 -1.01 7.55 -21.79
CA ASN A 135 -0.10 8.60 -21.33
C ASN A 135 1.36 8.36 -21.70
N ARG A 136 1.73 7.20 -22.27
CA ARG A 136 3.14 6.77 -22.46
C ARG A 136 3.97 6.93 -21.17
N VAL A 137 3.37 6.58 -20.02
CA VAL A 137 4.02 6.53 -18.71
C VAL A 137 4.29 5.08 -18.38
N ALA A 138 5.56 4.73 -18.16
CA ALA A 138 5.94 3.36 -17.81
C ALA A 138 5.41 2.98 -16.42
N ALA A 139 4.92 1.75 -16.27
CA ALA A 139 4.68 1.18 -14.96
C ALA A 139 5.94 0.42 -14.48
N ALA A 140 6.28 0.54 -13.19
CA ALA A 140 7.21 -0.33 -12.50
C ALA A 140 6.43 -1.16 -11.46
N VAL A 141 5.91 -2.29 -11.90
CA VAL A 141 5.11 -3.19 -11.05
C VAL A 141 6.01 -3.74 -9.93
N LYS A 142 5.55 -3.70 -8.67
CA LYS A 142 6.41 -3.92 -7.50
C LYS A 142 5.78 -4.78 -6.39
N HIS A 143 6.56 -5.45 -5.53
CA HIS A 143 8.02 -5.59 -5.56
C HIS A 143 8.34 -7.01 -5.97
N PHE A 144 9.04 -7.20 -7.09
CA PHE A 144 9.35 -8.49 -7.69
C PHE A 144 10.54 -9.14 -6.96
N LEU A 145 10.34 -10.11 -6.08
CA LEU A 145 9.08 -10.74 -5.66
C LEU A 145 9.13 -11.03 -4.16
N ALA A 146 7.99 -11.49 -3.63
CA ALA A 146 7.87 -12.01 -2.28
C ALA A 146 8.36 -11.00 -1.21
N ASN A 147 7.64 -9.88 -1.11
CA ASN A 147 7.91 -8.81 -0.14
C ASN A 147 6.64 -8.58 0.68
N GLU A 148 6.17 -9.63 1.35
CA GLU A 148 4.89 -9.65 2.04
C GLU A 148 4.96 -9.18 3.50
N GLN A 149 6.16 -8.91 4.03
CA GLN A 149 6.36 -8.30 5.35
C GLN A 149 7.34 -7.14 5.30
N ASP A 150 7.11 -6.09 6.09
CA ASP A 150 8.02 -4.95 6.19
C ASP A 150 9.06 -5.11 7.31
N THR A 151 8.72 -5.87 8.36
CA THR A 151 9.64 -6.15 9.46
C THR A 151 10.89 -6.85 8.93
N ARG A 152 12.05 -6.23 9.12
CA ARG A 152 13.36 -6.76 8.66
C ARG A 152 13.43 -7.02 7.15
N ARG A 153 12.59 -6.37 6.33
CA ARG A 153 12.48 -6.63 4.87
C ARG A 153 13.81 -6.57 4.10
N PHE A 154 14.79 -5.79 4.58
CA PHE A 154 16.10 -5.66 3.95
C PHE A 154 17.00 -6.89 4.15
N SER A 155 16.72 -7.73 5.15
CA SER A 155 17.62 -8.82 5.55
C SER A 155 16.94 -10.16 5.79
N VAL A 156 15.61 -10.19 5.93
CA VAL A 156 14.84 -11.41 6.14
C VAL A 156 15.03 -12.38 4.97
N ASN A 157 15.20 -13.66 5.31
CA ASN A 157 15.28 -14.75 4.35
C ASN A 157 13.99 -15.57 4.36
N GLU A 158 13.23 -15.42 3.28
CA GLU A 158 11.99 -16.12 3.03
C GLU A 158 12.27 -17.45 2.33
N LYS A 159 11.91 -18.55 2.99
CA LYS A 159 12.01 -19.90 2.44
C LYS A 159 10.66 -20.28 1.84
N ILE A 160 10.61 -20.37 0.53
CA ILE A 160 9.37 -20.54 -0.23
C ILE A 160 9.53 -21.70 -1.19
N SER A 161 8.59 -22.65 -1.17
CA SER A 161 8.56 -23.75 -2.13
C SER A 161 8.39 -23.21 -3.56
N ASP A 162 8.90 -23.95 -4.54
CA ASP A 162 8.81 -23.52 -5.94
C ASP A 162 7.35 -23.47 -6.40
N ARG A 163 6.51 -24.37 -5.86
CA ARG A 163 5.07 -24.36 -6.08
C ARG A 163 4.39 -23.10 -5.55
N ALA A 164 4.66 -22.71 -4.30
CA ALA A 164 4.06 -21.50 -3.73
C ALA A 164 4.56 -20.23 -4.44
N LEU A 165 5.86 -20.19 -4.79
CA LEU A 165 6.42 -19.13 -5.63
C LEU A 165 5.63 -18.97 -6.93
N ARG A 166 5.35 -20.07 -7.64
CA ARG A 166 4.66 -20.04 -8.95
C ARG A 166 3.18 -19.74 -8.85
N GLU A 167 2.48 -20.38 -7.91
CA GLU A 167 1.02 -20.31 -7.81
C GLU A 167 0.53 -19.03 -7.11
N ILE A 168 1.34 -18.45 -6.21
CA ILE A 168 0.93 -17.30 -5.37
C ILE A 168 1.74 -16.05 -5.71
N TYR A 169 3.06 -16.08 -5.51
CA TYR A 169 3.86 -14.84 -5.42
C TYR A 169 4.34 -14.31 -6.77
N LEU A 170 4.65 -15.19 -7.72
CA LEU A 170 4.97 -14.83 -9.11
C LEU A 170 3.72 -14.61 -9.95
N LYS A 171 2.60 -15.26 -9.58
CA LYS A 171 1.40 -15.30 -10.40
C LYS A 171 0.82 -13.93 -10.78
N PRO A 172 0.70 -12.93 -9.88
CA PRO A 172 0.22 -11.61 -10.30
C PRO A 172 1.19 -10.93 -11.28
N PHE A 173 2.51 -11.07 -11.09
CA PHE A 173 3.50 -10.53 -12.02
C PHE A 173 3.46 -11.25 -13.38
N GLU A 174 3.24 -12.56 -13.40
CA GLU A 174 3.08 -13.36 -14.63
C GLU A 174 1.89 -12.86 -15.44
N ILE A 175 0.74 -12.67 -14.78
CA ILE A 175 -0.48 -12.16 -15.41
C ILE A 175 -0.21 -10.78 -16.00
N VAL A 176 0.39 -9.86 -15.23
CA VAL A 176 0.68 -8.50 -15.71
C VAL A 176 1.68 -8.52 -16.86
N ALA A 177 2.74 -9.34 -16.79
CA ALA A 177 3.71 -9.49 -17.88
C ALA A 177 3.04 -9.93 -19.18
N LYS A 178 2.15 -10.94 -19.12
CA LYS A 178 1.48 -11.52 -20.28
C LYS A 178 0.33 -10.67 -20.82
N GLU A 179 -0.42 -10.01 -19.95
CA GLU A 179 -1.65 -9.29 -20.34
C GLU A 179 -1.44 -7.79 -20.57
N ALA A 180 -0.42 -7.18 -19.97
CA ALA A 180 -0.23 -5.73 -19.98
C ALA A 180 1.14 -5.25 -20.50
N ASP A 181 2.15 -6.12 -20.61
CA ASP A 181 3.53 -5.76 -20.98
C ASP A 181 4.04 -4.53 -20.21
N PRO A 182 4.21 -4.61 -18.88
CA PRO A 182 4.72 -3.48 -18.10
C PRO A 182 6.13 -3.14 -18.57
N TRP A 183 6.45 -1.87 -18.77
CA TRP A 183 7.75 -1.47 -19.29
C TRP A 183 8.86 -1.54 -18.25
N SER A 184 8.50 -1.77 -16.98
CA SER A 184 9.44 -2.06 -15.92
C SER A 184 8.88 -2.98 -14.81
N PHE A 185 9.77 -3.70 -14.14
CA PHE A 185 9.57 -4.24 -12.79
C PHE A 185 10.52 -3.56 -11.80
N MET A 186 10.17 -3.57 -10.51
CA MET A 186 11.07 -3.20 -9.41
C MET A 186 11.36 -4.42 -8.56
N SER A 187 12.63 -4.77 -8.36
CA SER A 187 13.00 -5.93 -7.55
C SER A 187 12.78 -5.69 -6.06
N SER A 188 12.49 -6.73 -5.30
CA SER A 188 12.21 -6.65 -3.86
C SER A 188 13.46 -6.56 -2.97
N TYR A 189 13.25 -6.21 -1.69
CA TYR A 189 14.28 -6.17 -0.65
C TYR A 189 14.72 -7.54 -0.08
N PRO A 190 13.81 -8.46 0.31
CA PRO A 190 14.20 -9.63 1.09
C PRO A 190 15.04 -10.62 0.29
N LYS A 191 15.61 -11.58 1.00
CA LYS A 191 16.23 -12.75 0.40
C LYS A 191 15.15 -13.80 0.18
N ILE A 192 15.15 -14.41 -1.00
CA ILE A 192 14.27 -15.54 -1.33
C ILE A 192 15.15 -16.78 -1.49
N ASN A 193 14.92 -17.78 -0.63
CA ASN A 193 15.66 -19.02 -0.58
C ASN A 193 17.19 -18.83 -0.48
N GLY A 194 17.62 -17.86 0.32
CA GLY A 194 19.01 -17.64 0.72
C GLY A 194 19.72 -16.44 0.08
N LYS A 195 19.19 -15.88 -1.01
CA LYS A 195 19.80 -14.74 -1.72
C LYS A 195 18.75 -13.70 -2.12
N HIS A 196 19.17 -12.45 -2.28
CA HIS A 196 18.34 -11.40 -2.87
C HIS A 196 17.96 -11.75 -4.31
N VAL A 197 16.89 -11.12 -4.82
CA VAL A 197 16.40 -11.35 -6.19
C VAL A 197 17.45 -11.00 -7.23
N ASP A 198 18.17 -9.89 -7.05
CA ASP A 198 19.22 -9.42 -7.95
C ASP A 198 20.51 -10.27 -7.87
N ALA A 199 20.68 -11.09 -6.83
CA ALA A 199 21.88 -11.89 -6.60
C ALA A 199 21.80 -13.34 -7.14
N GLN A 200 20.77 -13.65 -7.95
CA GLN A 200 20.58 -14.99 -8.53
C GLN A 200 19.89 -14.96 -9.90
N SER A 201 20.28 -15.86 -10.81
CA SER A 201 19.71 -15.91 -12.18
C SER A 201 18.24 -16.33 -12.22
N LYS A 202 17.80 -17.12 -11.23
CA LYS A 202 16.49 -17.79 -11.23
C LYS A 202 15.34 -16.86 -11.59
N PHE A 203 15.31 -15.66 -11.02
CA PHE A 203 14.15 -14.78 -11.13
C PHE A 203 14.25 -13.85 -12.35
N LEU A 204 15.31 -13.07 -12.43
CA LEU A 204 15.43 -12.02 -13.43
C LEU A 204 15.88 -12.53 -14.80
N ILE A 205 16.58 -13.67 -14.87
CA ILE A 205 17.02 -14.28 -16.14
C ILE A 205 16.15 -15.48 -16.48
N ASP A 206 16.12 -16.51 -15.62
CA ASP A 206 15.51 -17.78 -15.97
C ASP A 206 13.98 -17.63 -16.09
N ILE A 207 13.32 -16.99 -15.11
CA ILE A 207 11.87 -16.76 -15.15
C ILE A 207 11.52 -15.58 -16.06
N LEU A 208 12.00 -14.37 -15.76
CA LEU A 208 11.58 -13.18 -16.51
C LEU A 208 12.02 -13.23 -17.98
N ARG A 209 13.32 -13.39 -18.26
CA ARG A 209 13.81 -13.32 -19.66
C ARG A 209 13.54 -14.60 -20.43
N ASN A 210 13.82 -15.77 -19.87
CA ASN A 210 13.80 -17.01 -20.65
C ASN A 210 12.41 -17.66 -20.70
N GLU A 211 11.70 -17.74 -19.57
CA GLU A 211 10.38 -18.37 -19.55
C GLU A 211 9.26 -17.42 -19.99
N TRP A 212 9.20 -16.20 -19.44
CA TRP A 212 8.13 -15.24 -19.78
C TRP A 212 8.44 -14.39 -21.01
N ASN A 213 9.66 -14.49 -21.56
CA ASN A 213 10.13 -13.67 -22.68
C ASN A 213 9.92 -12.16 -22.43
N TYR A 214 10.14 -11.72 -21.19
CA TYR A 214 9.97 -10.34 -20.76
C TYR A 214 11.21 -9.51 -21.11
N GLU A 215 11.02 -8.39 -21.80
CA GLU A 215 12.11 -7.50 -22.25
C GLU A 215 12.15 -6.14 -21.55
N GLY A 216 11.21 -5.86 -20.64
CA GLY A 216 11.16 -4.57 -19.93
C GLY A 216 12.29 -4.38 -18.92
N LEU A 217 12.45 -3.15 -18.45
CA LEU A 217 13.51 -2.78 -17.54
C LEU A 217 13.28 -3.38 -16.13
N VAL A 218 14.34 -3.72 -15.41
CA VAL A 218 14.26 -4.09 -13.98
C VAL A 218 15.13 -3.12 -13.18
N MET A 219 14.52 -2.39 -12.24
CA MET A 219 15.24 -1.54 -11.29
C MET A 219 15.26 -2.15 -9.90
N SER A 220 16.23 -1.76 -9.07
CA SER A 220 16.17 -2.08 -7.65
C SER A 220 15.07 -1.27 -6.97
N ASP A 221 14.53 -1.78 -5.86
CA ASP A 221 14.01 -0.91 -4.82
C ASP A 221 15.17 -0.05 -4.23
N TRP A 222 14.83 0.99 -3.47
CA TRP A 222 15.78 1.99 -2.96
C TRP A 222 16.87 1.36 -2.06
N GLY A 223 18.06 1.18 -2.64
CA GLY A 223 19.23 0.59 -1.99
C GLY A 223 19.29 -0.95 -2.01
N ALA A 224 18.39 -1.62 -2.74
CA ALA A 224 18.31 -3.08 -2.87
C ALA A 224 19.16 -3.62 -4.03
N THR A 225 20.47 -3.38 -4.02
CA THR A 225 21.35 -3.84 -5.12
C THR A 225 22.72 -4.32 -4.65
N SER A 226 23.33 -5.18 -5.46
CA SER A 226 24.77 -5.50 -5.45
C SER A 226 25.48 -4.91 -6.69
N CYS A 227 26.79 -5.13 -6.85
CA CYS A 227 27.55 -4.69 -8.04
C CYS A 227 27.58 -5.77 -9.13
N ALA A 228 28.51 -6.73 -9.04
CA ALA A 228 28.75 -7.71 -10.11
C ALA A 228 27.59 -8.69 -10.32
N GLU A 229 27.06 -9.28 -9.24
CA GLU A 229 25.95 -10.25 -9.32
C GLU A 229 24.70 -9.62 -9.96
N SER A 230 24.28 -8.44 -9.51
CA SER A 230 23.09 -7.77 -10.04
C SER A 230 23.20 -7.40 -11.52
N VAL A 231 24.35 -6.90 -11.97
CA VAL A 231 24.59 -6.59 -13.39
C VAL A 231 24.53 -7.85 -14.24
N ARG A 232 25.16 -8.93 -13.75
CA ARG A 232 25.18 -10.24 -14.41
C ARG A 232 23.80 -10.88 -14.49
N TYR A 233 23.01 -10.77 -13.42
CA TYR A 233 21.71 -11.40 -13.28
C TYR A 233 20.55 -10.49 -13.67
N GLY A 234 20.79 -9.43 -14.43
CA GLY A 234 19.73 -8.75 -15.19
C GLY A 234 19.01 -7.62 -14.47
N LEU A 235 19.57 -7.10 -13.37
CA LEU A 235 19.12 -5.84 -12.78
C LEU A 235 19.70 -4.67 -13.59
N ASP A 236 18.84 -3.86 -14.19
CA ASP A 236 19.23 -2.80 -15.13
C ASP A 236 19.60 -1.50 -14.42
N TRP A 237 18.83 -1.06 -13.40
CA TRP A 237 19.11 0.15 -12.62
C TRP A 237 19.34 -0.11 -11.13
N GLU A 238 20.40 0.50 -10.58
CA GLU A 238 20.52 0.82 -9.16
C GLU A 238 19.75 2.12 -8.86
N MET A 239 18.84 2.05 -7.88
CA MET A 239 18.11 3.17 -7.29
C MET A 239 18.43 3.26 -5.79
N PRO A 240 18.49 4.46 -5.18
CA PRO A 240 18.59 5.77 -5.82
C PRO A 240 20.00 6.10 -6.32
N GLY A 241 20.16 7.23 -7.01
CA GLY A 241 21.45 7.87 -7.27
C GLY A 241 21.85 8.88 -6.18
N PRO A 242 23.13 9.25 -6.07
CA PRO A 242 24.25 8.73 -6.87
C PRO A 242 24.57 7.27 -6.49
N PRO A 243 25.16 6.47 -7.42
CA PRO A 243 25.38 5.05 -7.19
C PRO A 243 26.30 4.80 -5.99
N ARG A 244 25.96 3.79 -5.18
CA ARG A 244 26.81 3.31 -4.09
C ARG A 244 27.47 1.98 -4.45
N GLN A 245 26.74 1.08 -5.09
CA GLN A 245 27.25 -0.25 -5.45
C GLN A 245 27.87 -0.25 -6.84
N ARG A 246 27.27 0.45 -7.80
CA ARG A 246 27.70 0.50 -9.21
C ARG A 246 28.49 1.76 -9.53
N THR A 247 29.35 2.20 -8.59
CA THR A 247 30.32 3.26 -8.88
C THR A 247 31.22 2.84 -10.04
N LEU A 248 31.78 3.82 -10.77
CA LEU A 248 32.68 3.57 -11.88
C LEU A 248 33.82 2.61 -11.49
N GLU A 249 34.40 2.84 -10.30
CA GLU A 249 35.47 2.03 -9.74
C GLU A 249 35.04 0.58 -9.47
N ASN A 250 33.89 0.39 -8.83
CA ASN A 250 33.39 -0.95 -8.48
C ASN A 250 33.11 -1.78 -9.73
N VAL A 251 32.44 -1.19 -10.74
CA VAL A 251 32.09 -1.91 -11.97
C VAL A 251 33.33 -2.21 -12.81
N GLN A 252 34.28 -1.27 -12.90
CA GLN A 252 35.56 -1.52 -13.58
C GLN A 252 36.39 -2.61 -12.88
N THR A 253 36.33 -2.68 -11.55
CA THR A 253 36.99 -3.74 -10.78
C THR A 253 36.38 -5.10 -11.08
N ALA A 254 35.05 -5.21 -11.08
CA ALA A 254 34.34 -6.43 -11.44
C ALA A 254 34.63 -6.90 -12.89
N LEU A 255 34.74 -5.96 -13.85
CA LEU A 255 35.14 -6.26 -15.23
C LEU A 255 36.57 -6.82 -15.29
N LYS A 256 37.54 -6.19 -14.61
CA LYS A 256 38.94 -6.64 -14.57
C LYS A 256 39.07 -8.01 -13.90
N ALA A 257 38.25 -8.29 -12.90
CA ALA A 257 38.18 -9.58 -12.22
C ALA A 257 37.47 -10.67 -13.06
N GLY A 258 36.80 -10.31 -14.16
CA GLY A 258 36.06 -11.24 -15.00
C GLY A 258 34.73 -11.72 -14.39
N GLU A 259 34.23 -11.01 -13.37
CA GLU A 259 32.97 -11.33 -12.70
C GLU A 259 31.76 -10.96 -13.56
N ILE A 260 31.92 -9.92 -14.38
CA ILE A 260 30.99 -9.44 -15.41
C ILE A 260 31.72 -9.19 -16.73
N LYS A 261 30.96 -9.15 -17.82
CA LYS A 261 31.43 -8.82 -19.17
C LYS A 261 30.84 -7.49 -19.63
N GLU A 262 31.49 -6.82 -20.58
CA GLU A 262 30.92 -5.62 -21.20
C GLU A 262 29.57 -5.91 -21.88
N SER A 263 29.35 -7.13 -22.40
CA SER A 263 28.05 -7.56 -22.94
C SER A 263 26.92 -7.56 -21.91
N ASP A 264 27.25 -7.80 -20.63
CA ASP A 264 26.26 -7.74 -19.56
C ASP A 264 25.81 -6.29 -19.37
N ILE A 265 26.76 -5.35 -19.31
CA ILE A 265 26.52 -3.90 -19.25
C ILE A 265 25.72 -3.43 -20.46
N ASP A 266 26.12 -3.83 -21.68
CA ASP A 266 25.45 -3.47 -22.93
C ASP A 266 23.98 -3.84 -22.92
N THR A 267 23.65 -5.02 -22.38
CA THR A 267 22.26 -5.48 -22.31
C THR A 267 21.45 -4.63 -21.33
N ARG A 268 22.01 -4.24 -20.17
CA ARG A 268 21.35 -3.36 -19.20
C ARG A 268 21.11 -1.95 -19.77
N VAL A 269 22.12 -1.40 -20.43
CA VAL A 269 22.02 -0.08 -21.08
C VAL A 269 21.01 -0.10 -22.22
N LEU A 270 20.91 -1.20 -22.97
CA LEU A 270 19.91 -1.33 -24.03
C LEU A 270 18.48 -1.27 -23.47
N ALA A 271 18.21 -1.87 -22.31
CA ALA A 271 16.92 -1.77 -21.63
C ALA A 271 16.58 -0.31 -21.29
N THR A 272 17.56 0.45 -20.77
CA THR A 272 17.44 1.90 -20.51
C THR A 272 17.08 2.68 -21.77
N LEU A 273 17.83 2.47 -22.85
CA LEU A 273 17.61 3.17 -24.12
C LEU A 273 16.23 2.84 -24.74
N ASN A 274 15.80 1.58 -24.63
CA ASN A 274 14.50 1.14 -25.11
C ASN A 274 13.35 1.76 -24.30
N LEU A 275 13.48 1.84 -22.97
CA LEU A 275 12.51 2.51 -22.11
C LEU A 275 12.39 4.01 -22.47
N LEU A 276 13.51 4.72 -22.55
CA LEU A 276 13.55 6.14 -22.95
C LEU A 276 12.87 6.35 -24.31
N LYS A 277 13.06 5.43 -25.25
CA LYS A 277 12.35 5.45 -26.55
C LYS A 277 10.83 5.24 -26.36
N LYS A 278 10.41 4.22 -25.60
CA LYS A 278 8.98 3.90 -25.38
C LYS A 278 8.22 5.09 -24.77
N VAL A 279 8.82 5.80 -23.82
CA VAL A 279 8.19 6.96 -23.16
C VAL A 279 8.30 8.27 -23.95
N GLY A 280 8.92 8.27 -25.13
CA GLY A 280 9.05 9.44 -26.03
C GLY A 280 10.16 10.42 -25.67
N LYS A 281 11.13 10.04 -24.80
CA LYS A 281 12.20 10.95 -24.36
C LYS A 281 13.15 11.37 -25.48
N PHE A 282 13.32 10.55 -26.52
CA PHE A 282 14.09 10.94 -27.70
C PHE A 282 13.35 11.85 -28.68
N ASP A 283 12.03 12.03 -28.50
CA ASP A 283 11.15 12.71 -29.43
C ASP A 283 10.50 13.95 -28.77
N ASP A 284 9.19 13.91 -28.52
CA ASP A 284 8.37 15.03 -28.07
C ASP A 284 8.46 15.33 -26.56
N ARG A 285 9.20 14.50 -25.80
CA ARG A 285 9.32 14.62 -24.32
C ARG A 285 10.76 14.79 -23.85
N ARG A 286 11.65 15.23 -24.74
CA ARG A 286 13.08 15.41 -24.45
C ARG A 286 13.34 16.29 -23.23
N VAL A 287 12.56 17.35 -23.07
CA VAL A 287 12.63 18.24 -21.91
C VAL A 287 11.61 17.79 -20.86
N THR A 288 12.08 17.60 -19.62
CA THR A 288 11.19 17.35 -18.48
C THR A 288 10.51 18.65 -18.06
N PRO A 289 9.17 18.70 -18.00
CA PRO A 289 8.48 19.89 -17.50
C PRO A 289 8.65 20.02 -15.98
N GLU A 290 8.51 21.25 -15.49
CA GLU A 290 8.42 21.52 -14.05
C GLU A 290 7.17 20.85 -13.44
N GLU A 291 7.26 20.48 -12.16
CA GLU A 291 6.12 19.93 -11.43
C GLU A 291 5.00 20.95 -11.27
N LYS A 292 3.76 20.48 -11.38
CA LYS A 292 2.55 21.29 -11.23
C LYS A 292 1.54 20.59 -10.34
N ALA A 293 0.84 21.38 -9.54
CA ALA A 293 -0.36 20.98 -8.83
C ALA A 293 -1.58 21.29 -9.72
N ILE A 294 -2.15 20.27 -10.36
CA ILE A 294 -3.33 20.43 -11.24
C ILE A 294 -4.47 19.59 -10.69
N ASP A 295 -5.41 20.25 -10.01
CA ASP A 295 -6.56 19.59 -9.43
C ASP A 295 -7.72 19.53 -10.44
N ARG A 296 -8.01 18.33 -10.97
CA ARG A 296 -8.95 18.12 -12.09
C ARG A 296 -10.29 17.57 -11.62
N LEU A 297 -11.39 18.19 -12.05
CA LEU A 297 -12.76 17.81 -11.63
C LEU A 297 -13.14 16.36 -11.99
N ASP A 298 -12.66 15.86 -13.12
CA ASP A 298 -12.86 14.48 -13.55
C ASP A 298 -12.08 13.48 -12.68
N HIS A 299 -10.87 13.83 -12.24
CA HIS A 299 -10.12 13.05 -11.25
C HIS A 299 -10.85 13.01 -9.91
N ARG A 300 -11.33 14.15 -9.39
CA ARG A 300 -12.13 14.20 -8.15
C ARG A 300 -13.34 13.26 -8.22
N SER A 301 -14.08 13.33 -9.33
CA SER A 301 -15.27 12.52 -9.57
C SER A 301 -14.93 11.03 -9.67
N LEU A 302 -13.83 10.67 -10.34
CA LEU A 302 -13.34 9.30 -10.43
C LEU A 302 -12.88 8.75 -9.06
N ILE A 303 -12.20 9.57 -8.26
CA ILE A 303 -11.74 9.19 -6.91
C ILE A 303 -12.94 8.90 -6.01
N ARG A 304 -13.95 9.80 -6.00
CA ARG A 304 -15.20 9.58 -5.25
C ARG A 304 -15.93 8.33 -5.72
N LYS A 305 -16.04 8.12 -7.04
CA LYS A 305 -16.65 6.91 -7.62
C LYS A 305 -15.90 5.65 -7.17
N ALA A 306 -14.59 5.59 -7.36
CA ALA A 306 -13.79 4.43 -7.01
C ALA A 306 -13.76 4.15 -5.50
N GLY A 307 -13.70 5.21 -4.68
CA GLY A 307 -13.84 5.09 -3.24
C GLY A 307 -15.19 4.49 -2.86
N SER A 308 -16.30 5.08 -3.33
CA SER A 308 -17.66 4.62 -2.99
C SER A 308 -17.96 3.20 -3.49
N GLU A 309 -17.44 2.82 -4.66
CA GLU A 309 -17.60 1.48 -5.22
C GLU A 309 -16.75 0.43 -4.48
N GLY A 310 -15.61 0.83 -3.91
CA GLY A 310 -14.72 -0.04 -3.14
C GLY A 310 -15.20 -0.29 -1.70
N LEU A 311 -16.09 0.55 -1.17
CA LEU A 311 -16.69 0.35 0.15
C LEU A 311 -17.45 -0.97 0.23
N VAL A 312 -17.20 -1.74 1.29
CA VAL A 312 -17.85 -3.04 1.51
C VAL A 312 -18.81 -2.97 2.69
N LEU A 313 -20.10 -3.20 2.44
CA LEU A 313 -21.09 -3.36 3.49
C LEU A 313 -20.97 -4.78 4.07
N LEU A 314 -20.52 -4.90 5.32
CA LEU A 314 -20.27 -6.19 5.97
C LEU A 314 -21.44 -6.67 6.82
N LYS A 315 -22.22 -5.73 7.37
CA LYS A 315 -23.41 -6.03 8.17
C LYS A 315 -24.44 -4.89 8.02
N ASN A 316 -25.72 -5.23 7.94
CA ASN A 316 -26.83 -4.28 7.94
C ASN A 316 -28.12 -4.92 8.47
N GLU A 317 -28.33 -4.86 9.78
CA GLU A 317 -29.51 -5.36 10.47
C GLU A 317 -30.57 -4.26 10.65
N GLY A 318 -31.85 -4.64 10.64
CA GLY A 318 -32.95 -3.71 10.85
C GLY A 318 -33.15 -2.67 9.74
N SER A 319 -32.40 -2.76 8.63
CA SER A 319 -32.38 -1.75 7.56
C SER A 319 -32.06 -0.35 8.07
N ILE A 320 -31.11 -0.25 9.02
CA ILE A 320 -30.61 1.04 9.51
C ILE A 320 -29.89 1.85 8.42
N LEU A 321 -29.31 1.15 7.44
CA LEU A 321 -28.78 1.74 6.21
C LEU A 321 -29.65 1.38 5.00
N PRO A 322 -29.82 2.31 4.04
CA PRO A 322 -29.30 3.68 4.03
C PRO A 322 -30.03 4.60 5.03
N ILE A 323 -29.37 5.69 5.47
CA ILE A 323 -29.90 6.66 6.43
C ILE A 323 -31.06 7.45 5.83
N ASP A 324 -32.23 7.39 6.46
CA ASP A 324 -33.40 8.21 6.10
C ASP A 324 -33.33 9.59 6.76
N THR A 325 -32.72 10.55 6.07
CA THR A 325 -32.55 11.95 6.55
C THR A 325 -33.87 12.69 6.80
N LYS A 326 -35.00 12.17 6.32
CA LYS A 326 -36.31 12.73 6.65
C LYS A 326 -36.72 12.40 8.09
N LYS A 327 -36.30 11.24 8.60
CA LYS A 327 -36.60 10.74 9.95
C LYS A 327 -35.49 11.03 10.95
N THR A 328 -34.23 11.08 10.51
CA THR A 328 -33.09 11.41 11.34
C THR A 328 -32.95 12.93 11.46
N LYS A 329 -32.99 13.44 12.69
CA LYS A 329 -32.81 14.87 13.01
C LYS A 329 -31.56 15.14 13.81
N LYS A 330 -30.95 14.13 14.42
CA LYS A 330 -29.69 14.25 15.14
C LYS A 330 -28.76 13.07 14.90
N ILE A 331 -27.54 13.37 14.48
CA ILE A 331 -26.47 12.38 14.26
C ILE A 331 -25.28 12.71 15.17
N ALA A 332 -24.77 11.69 15.88
CA ALA A 332 -23.50 11.76 16.58
C ALA A 332 -22.40 11.13 15.70
N LEU A 333 -21.42 11.94 15.28
CA LEU A 333 -20.23 11.49 14.55
C LEU A 333 -19.09 11.31 15.54
N LEU A 334 -18.76 10.06 15.84
CA LEU A 334 -17.90 9.70 16.96
C LEU A 334 -16.65 8.97 16.50
N GLY A 335 -15.59 9.05 17.29
CA GLY A 335 -14.39 8.27 17.09
C GLY A 335 -13.26 9.03 16.40
N PRO A 336 -12.03 8.52 16.53
CA PRO A 336 -10.82 9.26 16.16
C PRO A 336 -10.74 9.53 14.66
N LEU A 337 -11.44 8.75 13.83
CA LEU A 337 -11.43 8.90 12.38
C LEU A 337 -12.55 9.80 11.84
N ALA A 338 -13.45 10.32 12.67
CA ALA A 338 -14.53 11.18 12.22
C ALA A 338 -14.01 12.48 11.57
N LYS A 339 -12.95 13.06 12.14
CA LYS A 339 -12.24 14.26 11.63
C LYS A 339 -10.88 13.96 11.00
N TYR A 340 -10.62 12.72 10.63
CA TYR A 340 -9.40 12.33 9.93
C TYR A 340 -9.74 11.78 8.56
N ALA A 341 -9.17 12.38 7.52
CA ALA A 341 -9.35 11.91 6.16
C ALA A 341 -8.29 10.86 5.81
N ALA A 342 -8.66 9.59 6.00
CA ALA A 342 -7.85 8.43 5.69
C ALA A 342 -7.78 8.20 4.16
N ALA A 343 -7.03 9.06 3.46
CA ALA A 343 -6.91 9.02 2.00
C ALA A 343 -5.96 7.92 1.50
N HIS A 344 -4.88 7.65 2.24
CA HIS A 344 -3.83 6.68 1.90
C HIS A 344 -3.21 6.11 3.18
N GLY A 345 -2.51 4.97 3.08
CA GLY A 345 -1.62 4.48 4.15
C GLY A 345 -0.26 5.19 4.17
N GLY A 346 0.62 4.83 5.09
CA GLY A 346 1.93 5.49 5.28
C GLY A 346 2.99 5.13 4.23
N GLY A 347 4.16 5.76 4.32
CA GLY A 347 5.33 5.42 3.49
C GLY A 347 5.34 5.91 2.05
N SER A 348 6.01 5.20 1.16
CA SER A 348 6.21 5.58 -0.25
C SER A 348 4.92 5.67 -1.07
N ALA A 349 3.81 5.10 -0.60
CA ALA A 349 2.49 5.29 -1.22
C ALA A 349 1.78 6.55 -0.71
N SER A 350 2.32 7.25 0.28
CA SER A 350 1.79 8.54 0.72
C SER A 350 2.18 9.66 -0.25
N LEU A 351 1.33 10.69 -0.31
CA LEU A 351 1.58 11.88 -1.11
C LEU A 351 0.87 13.11 -0.53
N ASN A 352 1.37 14.29 -0.87
CA ASN A 352 0.71 15.54 -0.52
C ASN A 352 -0.55 15.70 -1.38
N CYS A 353 -1.74 15.53 -0.79
CA CYS A 353 -3.01 15.56 -1.53
C CYS A 353 -3.39 17.01 -1.86
N HIS A 354 -4.11 17.24 -2.97
CA HIS A 354 -4.67 18.58 -3.27
C HIS A 354 -5.54 19.13 -2.12
N TYR A 355 -6.32 18.24 -1.54
CA TYR A 355 -7.12 18.44 -0.33
C TYR A 355 -7.46 17.05 0.21
N LYS A 356 -8.14 16.99 1.36
CA LYS A 356 -8.71 15.75 1.89
C LYS A 356 -10.06 16.06 2.54
N VAL A 357 -11.11 15.31 2.20
CA VAL A 357 -12.45 15.48 2.79
C VAL A 357 -12.62 14.48 3.93
N THR A 358 -12.80 14.98 5.16
CA THR A 358 -13.07 14.11 6.32
C THR A 358 -14.53 13.65 6.31
N PRO A 359 -14.87 12.51 6.97
CA PRO A 359 -16.27 12.13 7.16
C PRO A 359 -17.11 13.22 7.83
N TYR A 360 -16.54 13.90 8.83
CA TYR A 360 -17.20 15.02 9.50
C TYR A 360 -17.50 16.17 8.55
N ASP A 361 -16.53 16.60 7.74
CA ASP A 361 -16.71 17.72 6.81
C ASP A 361 -17.77 17.40 5.75
N ALA A 362 -17.76 16.18 5.20
CA ALA A 362 -18.77 15.75 4.23
C ALA A 362 -20.19 15.78 4.80
N VAL A 363 -20.37 15.29 6.04
CA VAL A 363 -21.67 15.27 6.72
C VAL A 363 -22.10 16.70 7.11
N ALA A 364 -21.18 17.49 7.66
CA ALA A 364 -21.44 18.89 8.04
C ALA A 364 -21.87 19.74 6.84
N GLU A 365 -21.17 19.61 5.71
CA GLU A 365 -21.46 20.37 4.50
C GLU A 365 -22.82 19.98 3.89
N ARG A 366 -23.13 18.68 3.81
CA ARG A 366 -24.30 18.18 3.08
C ARG A 366 -25.57 18.08 3.92
N LEU A 367 -25.45 17.83 5.23
CA LEU A 367 -26.60 17.57 6.11
C LEU A 367 -26.77 18.59 7.25
N GLY A 368 -25.76 19.43 7.54
CA GLY A 368 -25.75 20.29 8.73
C GLY A 368 -26.85 21.36 8.79
N ASN A 369 -27.55 21.63 7.67
CA ASN A 369 -28.71 22.51 7.64
C ASN A 369 -30.02 21.82 8.06
N ASP A 370 -30.11 20.49 7.91
CA ASP A 370 -31.32 19.70 8.10
C ASP A 370 -31.24 18.74 9.30
N VAL A 371 -30.02 18.45 9.77
CA VAL A 371 -29.70 17.48 10.81
C VAL A 371 -28.73 18.12 11.81
N GLU A 372 -29.03 18.04 13.10
CA GLU A 372 -28.10 18.42 14.16
C GLU A 372 -26.93 17.42 14.20
N ILE A 373 -25.71 17.93 14.03
CA ILE A 373 -24.49 17.12 14.03
C ILE A 373 -23.73 17.39 15.32
N THR A 374 -23.47 16.33 16.07
CA THR A 374 -22.62 16.35 17.28
C THR A 374 -21.38 15.51 17.05
N HIS A 375 -20.29 15.82 17.76
CA HIS A 375 -19.02 15.11 17.58
C HIS A 375 -18.23 15.00 18.88
N SER A 376 -17.61 13.84 19.08
CA SER A 376 -16.53 13.64 20.05
C SER A 376 -15.48 12.70 19.46
N LYS A 377 -14.21 12.92 19.83
CA LYS A 377 -13.07 12.09 19.42
C LYS A 377 -13.21 10.65 19.93
N GLY A 378 -13.86 10.43 21.07
CA GLY A 378 -14.16 9.11 21.63
C GLY A 378 -12.98 8.28 22.13
N ALA A 379 -11.81 8.35 21.47
CA ALA A 379 -10.60 7.63 21.84
C ALA A 379 -9.33 8.36 21.33
N HIS A 380 -8.25 8.32 22.11
CA HIS A 380 -6.92 8.76 21.65
C HIS A 380 -6.16 7.58 21.04
N ILE A 381 -5.63 7.77 19.83
CA ILE A 381 -4.92 6.71 19.08
C ILE A 381 -3.51 7.12 18.66
N PHE A 382 -2.87 8.00 19.43
CA PHE A 382 -1.54 8.53 19.09
C PHE A 382 -0.49 7.40 19.10
N ARG A 383 0.13 7.16 17.94
CA ARG A 383 1.33 6.32 17.87
C ARG A 383 2.54 7.12 18.31
N VAL A 384 2.75 8.25 17.64
CA VAL A 384 3.64 9.34 18.04
C VAL A 384 2.80 10.58 18.31
N TYR A 385 3.29 11.50 19.14
CA TYR A 385 2.57 12.77 19.35
C TYR A 385 2.67 13.68 18.12
N PRO A 386 1.69 14.57 17.87
CA PRO A 386 1.76 15.51 16.76
C PRO A 386 3.00 16.41 16.86
N ASP A 387 3.59 16.77 15.71
CA ASP A 387 4.71 17.72 15.65
C ASP A 387 4.36 19.02 16.39
N VAL A 388 5.34 19.59 17.11
CA VAL A 388 5.17 20.92 17.69
C VAL A 388 5.16 21.97 16.57
N GLU A 389 4.09 22.77 16.49
CA GLU A 389 3.95 23.83 15.48
C GLU A 389 3.48 25.16 16.11
N ALA A 390 2.34 25.12 16.79
CA ALA A 390 1.73 26.31 17.38
C ALA A 390 2.64 26.94 18.44
N GLY A 391 2.74 28.28 18.46
CA GLY A 391 3.54 29.01 19.45
C GLY A 391 5.06 28.97 19.23
N CYS A 392 5.55 28.33 18.17
CA CYS A 392 6.98 28.27 17.84
C CYS A 392 7.44 29.42 16.92
N SER A 393 8.57 30.03 17.29
CA SER A 393 9.30 30.99 16.46
C SER A 393 10.79 30.69 16.51
N ASN A 394 11.45 30.64 15.37
CA ASN A 394 12.87 30.35 15.29
C ASN A 394 13.71 31.57 15.69
N SER A 395 15.02 31.39 15.85
CA SER A 395 15.95 32.46 16.28
C SER A 395 16.05 33.64 15.30
N ARG A 396 15.47 33.53 14.09
CA ARG A 396 15.36 34.61 13.09
C ARG A 396 14.03 35.37 13.19
N GLY A 397 13.12 34.96 14.07
CA GLY A 397 11.79 35.54 14.26
C GLY A 397 10.72 35.01 13.30
N ASN A 398 11.01 33.98 12.49
CA ASN A 398 10.02 33.34 11.62
C ASN A 398 9.30 32.21 12.37
N PRO A 399 8.04 31.86 12.02
CA PRO A 399 7.35 30.70 12.60
C PRO A 399 8.14 29.40 12.38
N GLY A 400 8.14 28.53 13.39
CA GLY A 400 8.75 27.20 13.33
C GLY A 400 10.14 27.13 13.98
N PHE A 401 11.01 26.27 13.43
CA PHE A 401 12.29 25.85 14.00
C PHE A 401 13.46 26.21 13.08
N LEU A 402 14.67 26.27 13.66
CA LEU A 402 15.93 26.36 12.92
C LEU A 402 16.79 25.12 13.20
N ALA A 403 17.18 24.41 12.14
CA ALA A 403 18.22 23.38 12.20
C ALA A 403 19.57 23.98 11.82
N GLU A 404 20.57 23.83 12.68
CA GLU A 404 21.95 24.24 12.48
C GLU A 404 22.83 22.99 12.36
N TYR A 405 23.58 22.87 11.27
CA TYR A 405 24.37 21.68 10.93
C TYR A 405 25.86 21.91 11.16
N PHE A 406 26.54 20.93 11.76
CA PHE A 406 27.95 21.00 12.14
C PHE A 406 28.73 19.79 11.61
N MET A 407 30.00 20.01 11.24
CA MET A 407 30.93 18.96 10.77
C MET A 407 31.71 18.28 11.92
N ASP A 408 31.60 18.85 13.12
CA ASP A 408 32.29 18.42 14.33
C ASP A 408 31.28 17.76 15.29
N LEU A 409 31.73 16.75 16.04
CA LEU A 409 30.89 16.07 17.03
C LEU A 409 30.54 17.01 18.20
N GLU A 410 31.54 17.72 18.71
CA GLU A 410 31.34 18.85 19.62
C GLU A 410 31.10 20.09 18.75
N PRO A 411 29.89 20.67 18.74
CA PRO A 411 29.55 21.72 17.81
C PRO A 411 30.48 22.92 18.00
N SER A 412 31.16 23.32 16.91
CA SER A 412 31.92 24.56 16.86
C SER A 412 30.98 25.77 17.07
N THR A 413 31.53 26.96 17.26
CA THR A 413 30.72 28.17 17.46
C THR A 413 29.93 28.60 16.21
N SER A 414 30.15 27.98 15.03
CA SER A 414 29.48 28.40 13.79
C SER A 414 29.06 27.20 12.95
N PRO A 415 27.75 27.05 12.63
CA PRO A 415 27.30 25.98 11.75
C PRO A 415 27.78 26.22 10.31
N PHE A 416 28.03 25.15 9.56
CA PHE A 416 28.37 25.29 8.14
C PHE A 416 27.13 25.53 7.27
N ARG A 417 25.94 25.20 7.78
CA ARG A 417 24.65 25.41 7.13
C ARG A 417 23.54 25.54 8.18
N SER A 418 22.47 26.23 7.83
CA SER A 418 21.23 26.24 8.61
C SER A 418 20.00 26.26 7.70
N GLU A 419 18.93 25.59 8.13
CA GLU A 419 17.68 25.45 7.39
C GLU A 419 16.48 25.65 8.33
N GLU A 420 15.39 26.22 7.81
CA GLU A 420 14.17 26.51 8.57
C GLU A 420 13.13 25.42 8.33
N PHE A 421 12.45 25.02 9.40
CA PHE A 421 11.41 23.98 9.36
C PHE A 421 10.13 24.53 9.98
N PRO A 422 8.95 24.26 9.40
CA PRO A 422 7.69 24.80 9.92
C PRO A 422 7.22 24.11 11.21
N ARG A 423 7.83 22.97 11.57
CA ARG A 423 7.34 22.05 12.59
C ARG A 423 8.49 21.39 13.34
N GLY A 424 8.17 20.73 14.46
CA GLY A 424 9.08 20.08 15.40
C GLY A 424 9.79 18.81 14.90
N SER A 425 9.94 18.63 13.59
CA SER A 425 10.63 17.47 13.03
C SER A 425 11.46 17.82 11.79
N PHE A 426 12.55 17.07 11.60
CA PHE A 426 13.38 17.14 10.39
C PHE A 426 14.11 15.82 10.15
N THR A 427 14.54 15.61 8.91
CA THR A 427 15.48 14.54 8.55
C THR A 427 16.51 15.06 7.55
N THR A 428 17.75 14.57 7.66
CA THR A 428 18.79 14.80 6.65
C THR A 428 18.71 13.81 5.50
N LEU A 429 17.90 12.74 5.63
CA LEU A 429 17.76 11.75 4.58
C LEU A 429 17.29 12.45 3.30
N MET A 430 17.92 12.13 2.17
CA MET A 430 17.64 12.74 0.86
C MET A 430 18.02 14.24 0.73
N ASN A 431 18.61 14.87 1.76
CA ASN A 431 19.08 16.26 1.69
C ASN A 431 20.59 16.31 1.35
N THR A 432 20.89 16.53 0.07
CA THR A 432 22.27 16.57 -0.43
C THR A 432 23.07 17.78 0.06
N HIS A 433 22.42 18.83 0.55
CA HIS A 433 23.11 20.05 0.98
C HIS A 433 23.76 19.94 2.37
N VAL A 434 23.42 18.91 3.14
CA VAL A 434 23.89 18.69 4.52
C VAL A 434 24.67 17.37 4.66
N THR A 435 25.14 16.81 3.54
CA THR A 435 25.89 15.56 3.52
C THR A 435 27.18 15.68 4.35
N GLY A 436 27.44 14.66 5.19
CA GLY A 436 28.62 14.63 6.07
C GLY A 436 28.43 15.33 7.41
N CYS A 437 27.23 15.84 7.70
CA CYS A 437 26.87 16.41 9.00
C CYS A 437 27.10 15.39 10.14
N LYS A 438 27.63 15.88 11.28
CA LYS A 438 27.91 15.07 12.48
C LYS A 438 27.14 15.48 13.72
N THR A 439 26.61 16.70 13.73
CA THR A 439 25.78 17.21 14.82
C THR A 439 24.76 18.17 14.24
N VAL A 440 23.52 18.08 14.71
CA VAL A 440 22.48 19.05 14.41
C VAL A 440 21.95 19.63 15.71
N ARG A 441 21.87 20.96 15.77
CA ARG A 441 21.11 21.68 16.80
C ARG A 441 19.80 22.16 16.18
N PHE A 442 18.69 21.72 16.74
CA PHE A 442 17.35 22.04 16.26
C PHE A 442 16.60 22.82 17.33
N SER A 443 16.23 24.07 17.04
CA SER A 443 15.82 25.02 18.07
C SER A 443 14.61 25.86 17.69
N THR A 444 13.86 26.26 18.72
CA THR A 444 12.76 27.23 18.64
C THR A 444 12.67 28.01 19.95
N ILE A 445 12.13 29.22 19.89
CA ILE A 445 11.49 29.89 21.02
C ILE A 445 10.01 29.49 20.99
N TYR A 446 9.54 28.85 22.06
CA TYR A 446 8.18 28.39 22.21
C TYR A 446 7.44 29.25 23.23
N ARG A 447 6.33 29.85 22.80
CA ARG A 447 5.36 30.49 23.68
C ARG A 447 4.10 29.64 23.73
N PRO A 448 3.85 28.93 24.84
CA PRO A 448 2.74 28.01 24.94
C PRO A 448 1.40 28.77 24.83
N PRO A 449 0.45 28.30 24.01
CA PRO A 449 -0.86 28.95 23.88
C PRO A 449 -1.64 28.99 25.19
N VAL A 450 -1.47 27.97 26.03
CA VAL A 450 -2.13 27.80 27.33
C VAL A 450 -1.11 27.34 28.37
N SER A 451 -1.35 27.64 29.65
CA SER A 451 -0.52 27.13 30.74
C SER A 451 -0.93 25.69 31.11
N GLY A 452 0.01 24.87 31.55
CA GLY A 452 -0.27 23.53 32.08
C GLY A 452 0.90 22.57 31.93
N ASN A 453 0.74 21.39 32.52
CA ASN A 453 1.74 20.33 32.50
C ASN A 453 1.59 19.48 31.23
N HIS A 454 2.06 20.02 30.10
CA HIS A 454 1.86 19.43 28.78
C HIS A 454 2.73 18.21 28.55
N TYR A 455 2.27 17.31 27.68
CA TYR A 455 2.95 16.07 27.32
C TYR A 455 3.89 16.34 26.14
N ILE A 456 5.16 16.02 26.29
CA ILE A 456 6.18 16.17 25.24
C ILE A 456 6.69 14.78 24.86
N SER A 457 6.81 14.51 23.55
CA SER A 457 7.56 13.35 23.03
C SER A 457 8.82 13.82 22.33
N PHE A 458 9.88 13.01 22.43
CA PHE A 458 11.19 13.31 21.89
C PHE A 458 11.85 12.04 21.37
N SER A 459 12.35 12.09 20.14
CA SER A 459 13.12 11.00 19.54
C SER A 459 14.13 11.53 18.55
N GLY A 460 15.27 10.84 18.40
CA GLY A 460 16.24 11.10 17.36
C GLY A 460 16.84 9.84 16.76
N LEU A 461 17.39 9.95 15.54
CA LEU A 461 17.95 8.79 14.83
C LEU A 461 19.20 8.22 15.53
N GLY A 462 20.07 9.09 16.04
CA GLY A 462 21.17 8.72 16.94
C GLY A 462 20.96 9.24 18.37
N PRO A 463 22.01 9.20 19.21
CA PRO A 463 21.94 9.74 20.57
C PRO A 463 21.54 11.22 20.52
N SER A 464 20.57 11.59 21.34
CA SER A 464 19.93 12.90 21.25
C SER A 464 19.56 13.44 22.63
N LYS A 465 19.57 14.76 22.79
CA LYS A 465 19.24 15.47 24.04
C LYS A 465 18.21 16.56 23.79
N LEU A 466 17.32 16.78 24.75
CA LEU A 466 16.32 17.84 24.73
C LEU A 466 16.52 18.77 25.93
N PHE A 467 16.61 20.06 25.64
CA PHE A 467 16.77 21.12 26.62
C PHE A 467 15.59 22.09 26.57
N ILE A 468 15.18 22.56 27.73
CA ILE A 468 14.25 23.69 27.89
C ILE A 468 14.92 24.71 28.82
N ASN A 469 15.12 25.95 28.33
CA ASN A 469 15.83 27.01 29.03
C ASN A 469 17.20 26.54 29.57
N ASP A 470 18.01 25.95 28.68
CA ASP A 470 19.33 25.36 28.95
C ASP A 470 19.35 24.23 29.99
N THR A 471 18.19 23.79 30.46
CA THR A 471 18.06 22.65 31.39
C THR A 471 17.78 21.39 30.59
N LEU A 472 18.58 20.34 30.77
CA LEU A 472 18.35 19.03 30.17
C LEU A 472 17.07 18.40 30.77
N VAL A 473 16.04 18.20 29.94
CA VAL A 473 14.74 17.66 30.38
C VAL A 473 14.49 16.23 29.91
N ALA A 474 15.10 15.82 28.79
CA ALA A 474 15.07 14.45 28.29
C ALA A 474 16.35 14.10 27.54
N GLU A 475 16.71 12.82 27.56
CA GLU A 475 17.89 12.28 26.88
C GLU A 475 17.57 10.90 26.31
N GLN A 476 17.88 10.72 25.03
CA GLN A 476 17.94 9.44 24.34
C GLN A 476 19.41 9.05 24.19
N ARG A 477 19.90 8.12 25.03
CA ARG A 477 21.33 7.76 25.06
C ARG A 477 21.75 6.86 23.91
N GLU A 478 20.87 5.93 23.54
CA GLU A 478 21.12 4.98 22.46
C GLU A 478 20.46 5.47 21.15
N PRO A 479 21.04 5.17 19.98
CA PRO A 479 20.35 5.30 18.69
C PRO A 479 19.01 4.56 18.66
N ILE A 480 18.12 5.00 17.77
CA ILE A 480 16.87 4.27 17.52
C ILE A 480 17.20 2.87 16.97
N LYS A 481 16.41 1.87 17.36
CA LYS A 481 16.60 0.49 16.90
C LYS A 481 16.20 0.28 15.45
N ASP A 482 15.22 1.06 14.99
CA ASP A 482 14.68 1.02 13.65
C ASP A 482 14.73 2.41 13.01
N ALA A 483 15.84 2.67 12.31
CA ALA A 483 16.05 3.92 11.62
C ALA A 483 15.01 4.15 10.51
N MET A 484 14.56 3.09 9.82
CA MET A 484 13.57 3.20 8.76
C MET A 484 12.20 3.53 9.35
N GLY A 485 11.81 2.86 10.44
CA GLY A 485 10.61 3.21 11.21
C GLY A 485 10.61 4.68 11.65
N PHE A 486 11.76 5.23 12.03
CA PHE A 486 11.87 6.67 12.33
C PHE A 486 11.58 7.55 11.13
N PHE A 487 12.21 7.29 9.99
CA PHE A 487 12.00 8.06 8.77
C PHE A 487 10.53 8.06 8.32
N LEU A 488 9.83 6.97 8.61
CA LEU A 488 8.43 6.76 8.24
C LEU A 488 7.44 7.23 9.33
N GLY A 489 7.94 7.88 10.40
CA GLY A 489 7.12 8.51 11.43
C GLY A 489 6.49 7.53 12.42
N VAL A 490 7.13 6.39 12.66
CA VAL A 490 6.64 5.31 13.55
C VAL A 490 7.62 4.89 14.65
N GLN A 491 8.60 5.75 14.92
CA GLN A 491 9.61 5.56 15.96
C GLN A 491 9.04 5.43 17.38
N ASP A 492 9.80 4.75 18.24
CA ASP A 492 9.67 4.89 19.68
C ASP A 492 10.12 6.29 20.14
N GLU A 493 9.49 6.80 21.20
CA GLU A 493 9.75 8.14 21.72
C GLU A 493 9.95 8.16 23.24
N VAL A 494 10.88 9.00 23.70
CA VAL A 494 10.95 9.39 25.11
C VAL A 494 9.81 10.36 25.39
N ARG A 495 8.94 10.02 26.35
CA ARG A 495 7.81 10.86 26.76
C ARG A 495 8.04 11.44 28.14
N ILE A 496 7.88 12.76 28.26
CA ILE A 496 7.96 13.51 29.51
C ILE A 496 6.76 14.45 29.64
N GLN A 497 6.60 15.06 30.80
CA GLN A 497 5.72 16.21 30.99
C GLN A 497 6.55 17.43 31.39
N TYR A 498 6.09 18.61 30.99
CA TYR A 498 6.72 19.88 31.36
C TYR A 498 5.67 20.94 31.67
N ASP A 499 5.86 21.66 32.78
CA ASP A 499 4.96 22.71 33.23
C ASP A 499 5.25 24.03 32.51
N PHE A 500 4.35 24.37 31.60
CA PHE A 500 4.42 25.57 30.77
C PHE A 500 3.52 26.68 31.30
N ASP A 501 4.00 27.91 31.18
CA ASP A 501 3.30 29.13 31.55
C ASP A 501 3.12 29.99 30.29
N SER A 502 1.87 30.16 29.83
CA SER A 502 1.50 30.93 28.63
C SER A 502 1.94 32.40 28.64
N SER A 503 2.33 32.92 29.82
CA SER A 503 2.92 34.26 29.95
C SER A 503 4.42 34.33 29.67
N LYS A 504 5.09 33.18 29.53
CA LYS A 504 6.55 33.07 29.36
C LYS A 504 6.92 32.53 27.98
N GLU A 505 8.15 32.80 27.58
CA GLU A 505 8.80 32.19 26.43
C GLU A 505 9.82 31.16 26.92
N TYR A 506 9.98 30.10 26.15
CA TYR A 506 10.85 28.97 26.47
C TYR A 506 11.79 28.71 25.30
N SER A 507 13.09 28.68 25.56
CA SER A 507 14.06 28.20 24.57
C SER A 507 14.03 26.67 24.56
N ILE A 508 13.60 26.07 23.46
CA ILE A 508 13.60 24.61 23.27
C ILE A 508 14.71 24.27 22.28
N VAL A 509 15.62 23.38 22.70
CA VAL A 509 16.74 22.94 21.89
C VAL A 509 16.85 21.42 21.93
N ALA A 510 16.76 20.79 20.76
CA ALA A 510 17.11 19.39 20.55
C ALA A 510 18.48 19.29 19.87
N GLU A 511 19.40 18.51 20.44
CA GLU A 511 20.69 18.19 19.83
C GLU A 511 20.72 16.71 19.46
N THR A 512 21.17 16.39 18.24
CA THR A 512 21.26 15.02 17.75
C THR A 512 22.54 14.78 16.97
N HIS A 513 23.01 13.54 16.99
CA HIS A 513 24.17 13.04 16.27
C HIS A 513 23.77 11.86 15.39
N PRO A 514 24.54 11.53 14.33
CA PRO A 514 24.38 10.28 13.63
C PRO A 514 24.60 9.09 14.58
N SER A 515 24.01 7.95 14.25
CA SER A 515 24.28 6.73 15.00
C SER A 515 25.78 6.38 14.96
N PRO A 516 26.43 6.09 16.11
CA PRO A 516 27.85 5.73 16.17
C PRO A 516 28.14 4.33 15.64
N TYR A 517 27.12 3.52 15.39
CA TYR A 517 27.21 2.20 14.78
C TYR A 517 26.09 2.02 13.73
N SER A 518 26.28 1.09 12.79
CA SER A 518 25.22 0.76 11.83
C SER A 518 24.05 0.12 12.59
N ASN A 519 22.97 0.88 12.73
CA ASN A 519 21.70 0.48 13.31
C ASN A 519 20.61 0.36 12.24
N ALA A 520 21.01 0.33 10.97
CA ALA A 520 20.11 0.24 9.83
C ALA A 520 20.48 -0.95 8.97
N GLU A 521 19.47 -1.70 8.53
CA GLU A 521 19.65 -2.77 7.55
C GLU A 521 19.78 -2.23 6.12
N LEU A 522 19.50 -0.93 5.95
CA LEU A 522 19.62 -0.21 4.70
C LEU A 522 20.67 0.88 4.85
N TYR A 523 21.62 0.86 3.92
CA TYR A 523 22.77 1.76 3.94
C TYR A 523 22.38 3.25 3.80
N LEU A 524 21.19 3.54 3.25
CA LEU A 524 20.70 4.91 3.06
C LEU A 524 20.57 5.68 4.38
N MET A 525 20.40 4.97 5.50
CA MET A 525 20.24 5.55 6.82
C MET A 525 21.57 5.83 7.54
N GLU A 526 22.69 5.39 6.98
CA GLU A 526 24.00 5.63 7.57
C GLU A 526 24.34 7.13 7.58
N ASN A 527 24.92 7.59 8.69
CA ASN A 527 25.35 8.98 8.90
C ASN A 527 24.23 10.04 8.77
N GLN A 528 22.96 9.65 8.90
CA GLN A 528 21.84 10.58 8.90
C GLN A 528 21.55 11.13 10.30
N CYS A 529 21.01 12.34 10.37
CA CYS A 529 20.46 12.94 11.58
C CYS A 529 18.97 13.18 11.39
N SER A 530 18.17 12.98 12.43
CA SER A 530 16.74 13.32 12.42
C SER A 530 16.27 13.54 13.86
N ILE A 531 15.30 14.44 14.03
CA ILE A 531 14.58 14.67 15.29
C ILE A 531 13.09 14.64 15.01
N HIS A 532 12.35 14.10 15.96
CA HIS A 532 10.93 14.33 16.13
C HIS A 532 10.69 14.86 17.55
N LEU A 533 10.04 16.01 17.64
CA LEU A 533 9.56 16.63 18.86
C LEU A 533 8.06 16.78 18.72
N GLY A 534 7.31 16.06 19.56
CA GLY A 534 5.87 16.12 19.62
C GLY A 534 5.36 16.78 20.90
N LEU A 535 4.16 17.36 20.84
CA LEU A 535 3.52 18.01 21.99
C LEU A 535 2.01 17.80 21.96
N ILE A 536 1.44 17.48 23.12
CA ILE A 536 -0.01 17.47 23.36
C ILE A 536 -0.30 18.27 24.62
N GLU A 537 -1.23 19.21 24.53
CA GLU A 537 -1.67 20.00 25.66
C GLU A 537 -2.30 19.10 26.73
N GLN A 538 -2.07 19.45 28.00
CA GLN A 538 -2.60 18.68 29.14
C GLN A 538 -4.12 18.49 29.04
N ALA A 539 -4.84 19.57 28.74
CA ALA A 539 -6.29 19.56 28.66
C ALA A 539 -6.82 18.65 27.55
N GLU A 540 -6.12 18.54 26.41
CA GLU A 540 -6.52 17.61 25.34
C GLU A 540 -6.25 16.16 25.75
N MET A 541 -5.06 15.86 26.29
CA MET A 541 -4.66 14.50 26.64
C MET A 541 -5.50 13.91 27.79
N GLU A 542 -5.91 14.75 28.74
CA GLU A 542 -6.66 14.35 29.93
C GLU A 542 -8.19 14.47 29.76
N GLN A 543 -8.68 14.88 28.58
CA GLN A 543 -10.11 14.98 28.30
C GLN A 543 -10.79 13.60 28.36
N ASP A 544 -11.92 13.50 29.08
CA ASP A 544 -12.77 12.29 29.07
C ASP A 544 -13.61 12.20 27.79
N VAL A 545 -12.92 11.93 26.68
CA VAL A 545 -13.52 11.84 25.34
C VAL A 545 -14.49 10.66 25.21
N LEU A 546 -14.31 9.60 26.01
CA LEU A 546 -15.18 8.41 25.96
C LEU A 546 -16.55 8.70 26.55
N SER A 547 -16.62 9.25 27.77
CA SER A 547 -17.89 9.60 28.39
C SER A 547 -18.65 10.62 27.56
N GLU A 548 -17.95 11.61 27.00
CA GLU A 548 -18.54 12.58 26.08
C GLU A 548 -19.17 11.90 24.86
N ALA A 549 -18.47 10.95 24.23
CA ALA A 549 -18.99 10.22 23.08
C ALA A 549 -20.24 9.38 23.41
N VAL A 550 -20.25 8.72 24.57
CA VAL A 550 -21.40 7.93 25.06
C VAL A 550 -22.61 8.83 25.32
N ASP A 551 -22.40 9.98 25.95
CA ASP A 551 -23.46 10.96 26.23
C ASP A 551 -24.06 11.56 24.95
N LEU A 552 -23.23 11.82 23.94
CA LEU A 552 -23.69 12.30 22.64
C LEU A 552 -24.44 11.21 21.88
N ALA A 553 -23.95 9.97 21.89
CA ALA A 553 -24.61 8.82 21.28
C ALA A 553 -26.02 8.61 21.83
N GLY A 554 -26.18 8.61 23.16
CA GLY A 554 -27.47 8.39 23.82
C GLY A 554 -28.51 9.49 23.57
N LYS A 555 -28.09 10.65 23.06
CA LYS A 555 -28.97 11.78 22.69
C LYS A 555 -29.27 11.86 21.20
N ALA A 556 -28.61 11.07 20.35
CA ALA A 556 -28.76 11.10 18.91
C ALA A 556 -29.77 10.07 18.40
N ASP A 557 -30.37 10.30 17.23
CA ASP A 557 -31.22 9.31 16.57
C ASP A 557 -30.38 8.16 16.01
N ILE A 558 -29.18 8.51 15.50
CA ILE A 558 -28.18 7.60 14.95
C ILE A 558 -26.80 8.01 15.49
N ALA A 559 -26.01 7.03 15.91
CA ALA A 559 -24.59 7.20 16.19
C ALA A 559 -23.77 6.56 15.06
N ILE A 560 -22.78 7.29 14.53
CA ILE A 560 -21.84 6.77 13.53
C ILE A 560 -20.45 6.81 14.14
N VAL A 561 -19.83 5.64 14.34
CA VAL A 561 -18.51 5.51 14.96
C VAL A 561 -17.47 5.21 13.89
N PHE A 562 -16.50 6.10 13.74
CA PHE A 562 -15.38 6.00 12.81
C PHE A 562 -14.14 5.50 13.54
N VAL A 563 -13.76 4.25 13.26
CA VAL A 563 -12.60 3.57 13.84
C VAL A 563 -11.66 3.06 12.77
N GLY A 564 -10.43 2.72 13.14
CA GLY A 564 -9.47 2.11 12.23
C GLY A 564 -8.03 2.54 12.50
N ASN A 565 -7.26 2.63 11.43
CA ASN A 565 -5.83 2.90 11.44
C ASN A 565 -5.51 4.22 10.72
N THR A 566 -4.43 4.88 11.14
CA THR A 566 -3.87 6.05 10.45
C THR A 566 -2.64 5.65 9.64
N THR A 567 -2.08 6.60 8.89
CA THR A 567 -0.79 6.45 8.20
C THR A 567 0.38 6.08 9.11
N GLN A 568 0.23 6.21 10.43
CA GLN A 568 1.25 5.79 11.40
C GLN A 568 1.05 4.33 11.83
N TRP A 569 -0.18 3.80 11.81
CA TRP A 569 -0.47 2.44 12.27
C TRP A 569 -0.38 1.41 11.13
N GLU A 570 -0.74 1.81 9.91
CA GLU A 570 -0.52 1.03 8.69
C GLU A 570 0.44 1.80 7.77
N THR A 571 1.69 1.35 7.71
CA THR A 571 2.74 2.01 6.93
C THR A 571 3.76 1.02 6.43
N GLU A 572 4.43 1.42 5.35
CA GLU A 572 5.74 0.90 5.02
C GLU A 572 6.72 0.88 6.20
N GLY A 573 7.64 -0.07 6.19
CA GLY A 573 8.76 -0.17 7.13
C GLY A 573 8.48 -0.99 8.37
N GLN A 574 7.20 -1.20 8.73
CA GLN A 574 6.84 -2.04 9.86
C GLN A 574 5.48 -2.72 9.71
N ASP A 575 5.41 -3.98 10.11
CA ASP A 575 4.15 -4.73 10.22
C ASP A 575 3.40 -4.40 11.51
N LEU A 576 2.09 -4.66 11.52
CA LEU A 576 1.27 -4.53 12.71
C LEU A 576 1.70 -5.55 13.76
N SER A 577 1.69 -5.14 15.03
CA SER A 577 2.02 -6.02 16.17
C SER A 577 0.91 -6.99 16.52
N SER A 578 -0.33 -6.68 16.13
CA SER A 578 -1.53 -7.46 16.41
C SER A 578 -2.63 -7.11 15.41
N MET A 579 -3.68 -7.94 15.38
CA MET A 579 -4.85 -7.72 14.54
C MET A 579 -5.91 -6.85 15.26
N THR A 580 -5.62 -6.31 16.43
CA THR A 580 -6.53 -5.46 17.20
C THR A 580 -6.48 -4.02 16.69
N LEU A 581 -7.55 -3.25 16.88
CA LEU A 581 -7.49 -1.82 16.65
C LEU A 581 -6.39 -1.17 17.53
N PRO A 582 -5.67 -0.15 17.04
CA PRO A 582 -4.44 0.33 17.68
C PRO A 582 -4.59 0.97 19.06
N ALA A 583 -3.41 1.35 19.58
CA ALA A 583 -3.14 1.92 20.89
C ALA A 583 -3.30 0.91 22.05
N ASP A 584 -4.50 0.78 22.60
CA ASP A 584 -4.74 0.09 23.88
C ASP A 584 -6.18 -0.46 24.01
N GLY A 585 -6.81 -0.75 22.87
CA GLY A 585 -8.21 -1.18 22.80
C GLY A 585 -9.21 -0.06 23.12
N SER A 586 -8.79 1.21 23.16
CA SER A 586 -9.67 2.36 23.37
C SER A 586 -10.75 2.49 22.30
N GLN A 587 -10.45 2.17 21.04
CA GLN A 587 -11.45 2.16 19.97
C GLN A 587 -12.49 1.04 20.14
N ASP A 588 -12.07 -0.16 20.55
CA ASP A 588 -13.01 -1.26 20.83
C ASP A 588 -13.93 -0.94 22.01
N LYS A 589 -13.38 -0.32 23.07
CA LYS A 589 -14.17 0.18 24.21
C LYS A 589 -15.16 1.25 23.76
N LEU A 590 -14.73 2.19 22.92
CA LEU A 590 -15.61 3.22 22.36
C LEU A 590 -16.80 2.60 21.63
N VAL A 591 -16.56 1.66 20.69
CA VAL A 591 -17.66 1.03 19.94
C VAL A 591 -18.61 0.29 20.87
N ALA A 592 -18.07 -0.52 21.80
CA ALA A 592 -18.88 -1.27 22.75
C ALA A 592 -19.73 -0.37 23.66
N SER A 593 -19.17 0.75 24.14
CA SER A 593 -19.89 1.70 24.98
C SER A 593 -20.94 2.50 24.21
N VAL A 594 -20.63 2.91 22.96
CA VAL A 594 -21.57 3.66 22.11
C VAL A 594 -22.77 2.81 21.72
N VAL A 595 -22.57 1.57 21.26
CA VAL A 595 -23.69 0.71 20.86
C VAL A 595 -24.60 0.33 22.04
N ALA A 596 -24.03 0.23 23.24
CA ALA A 596 -24.82 0.04 24.46
C ALA A 596 -25.69 1.25 24.81
N ALA A 597 -25.22 2.47 24.51
CA ALA A 597 -25.97 3.71 24.72
C ALA A 597 -26.96 4.03 23.60
N ASN A 598 -26.65 3.62 22.36
CA ASN A 598 -27.52 3.81 21.21
C ASN A 598 -27.52 2.55 20.31
N PRO A 599 -28.60 1.76 20.30
CA PRO A 599 -28.68 0.56 19.47
C PRO A 599 -28.74 0.88 17.97
N ASN A 600 -28.99 2.13 17.57
CA ASN A 600 -28.90 2.59 16.18
C ASN A 600 -27.48 3.06 15.85
N THR A 601 -26.49 2.21 16.11
CA THR A 601 -25.07 2.50 15.86
C THR A 601 -24.60 1.93 14.53
N ILE A 602 -24.03 2.78 13.68
CA ILE A 602 -23.32 2.37 12.46
C ILE A 602 -21.82 2.47 12.74
N VAL A 603 -21.04 1.44 12.43
CA VAL A 603 -19.59 1.51 12.50
C VAL A 603 -19.00 1.59 11.10
N VAL A 604 -18.11 2.55 10.90
CA VAL A 604 -17.29 2.68 9.69
C VAL A 604 -15.85 2.37 10.08
N ASN A 605 -15.36 1.21 9.65
CA ASN A 605 -13.99 0.77 9.88
C ASN A 605 -13.10 1.16 8.70
N THR A 606 -12.00 1.85 8.97
CA THR A 606 -11.05 2.34 7.98
C THR A 606 -9.68 1.72 8.22
N THR A 607 -9.43 0.60 7.56
CA THR A 607 -8.17 -0.15 7.63
C THR A 607 -7.83 -0.68 6.23
N GLY A 608 -6.56 -0.89 5.92
CA GLY A 608 -6.14 -1.64 4.73
C GLY A 608 -6.00 -3.14 4.98
N VAL A 609 -6.15 -3.56 6.23
CA VAL A 609 -6.04 -4.94 6.72
C VAL A 609 -7.29 -5.37 7.50
N PRO A 610 -7.55 -6.68 7.66
CA PRO A 610 -8.63 -7.11 8.54
C PRO A 610 -8.20 -6.92 10.01
N VAL A 611 -9.16 -6.54 10.86
CA VAL A 611 -8.97 -6.37 12.31
C VAL A 611 -9.93 -7.24 13.10
N GLU A 612 -9.61 -7.58 14.35
CA GLU A 612 -10.55 -8.24 15.25
C GLU A 612 -11.73 -7.31 15.55
N LEU A 613 -12.93 -7.88 15.61
CA LEU A 613 -14.19 -7.14 15.80
C LEU A 613 -14.95 -7.71 17.01
N PRO A 614 -14.46 -7.50 18.26
CA PRO A 614 -15.05 -8.11 19.45
C PRO A 614 -16.49 -7.63 19.74
N TRP A 615 -16.88 -6.48 19.21
CA TRP A 615 -18.19 -5.83 19.35
C TRP A 615 -19.18 -6.13 18.21
N LEU A 616 -18.77 -6.91 17.19
CA LEU A 616 -19.54 -7.11 15.96
C LEU A 616 -20.97 -7.62 16.18
N GLU A 617 -21.15 -8.53 17.14
CA GLU A 617 -22.46 -9.14 17.40
C GLU A 617 -23.49 -8.10 17.87
N SER A 618 -23.05 -7.07 18.58
CA SER A 618 -23.91 -6.01 19.12
C SER A 618 -24.20 -4.88 18.13
N VAL A 619 -23.35 -4.69 17.12
CA VAL A 619 -23.46 -3.57 16.16
C VAL A 619 -24.37 -3.95 15.00
N PRO A 620 -25.42 -3.17 14.68
CA PRO A 620 -26.36 -3.50 13.60
C PRO A 620 -25.77 -3.28 12.21
N ALA A 621 -24.87 -2.31 12.02
CA ALA A 621 -24.29 -2.02 10.71
C ALA A 621 -22.78 -1.78 10.76
N LEU A 622 -22.06 -2.40 9.82
CA LEU A 622 -20.62 -2.27 9.65
C LEU A 622 -20.28 -2.05 8.18
N ILE A 623 -19.56 -0.96 7.89
CA ILE A 623 -18.97 -0.67 6.58
C ILE A 623 -17.45 -0.72 6.70
N GLN A 624 -16.81 -1.40 5.77
CA GLN A 624 -15.36 -1.30 5.54
C GLN A 624 -15.08 -0.22 4.49
N ALA A 625 -14.33 0.81 4.89
CA ALA A 625 -14.07 2.00 4.08
C ALA A 625 -12.70 2.04 3.40
N TRP A 626 -11.72 1.26 3.90
CA TRP A 626 -10.34 1.27 3.39
C TRP A 626 -9.70 2.67 3.41
N TYR A 627 -8.61 2.85 2.66
CA TYR A 627 -8.10 4.17 2.28
C TYR A 627 -8.66 4.57 0.91
N ALA A 628 -9.77 5.32 0.91
CA ALA A 628 -10.57 5.61 -0.27
C ALA A 628 -10.15 6.87 -1.07
N GLY A 629 -8.94 7.39 -0.85
CA GLY A 629 -8.43 8.58 -1.54
C GLY A 629 -8.93 9.90 -0.96
N GLN A 630 -8.64 11.01 -1.64
CA GLN A 630 -8.90 12.37 -1.14
C GLN A 630 -10.39 12.70 -0.93
N GLU A 631 -11.29 11.95 -1.58
CA GLU A 631 -12.75 12.09 -1.48
C GLU A 631 -13.37 11.13 -0.45
N THR A 632 -12.57 10.51 0.43
CA THR A 632 -13.01 9.46 1.36
C THR A 632 -14.28 9.82 2.15
N GLY A 633 -14.36 11.03 2.72
CA GLY A 633 -15.55 11.47 3.46
C GLY A 633 -16.82 11.50 2.60
N ASN A 634 -16.72 11.99 1.36
CA ASN A 634 -17.84 12.01 0.42
C ASN A 634 -18.22 10.60 -0.05
N ALA A 635 -17.24 9.74 -0.34
CA ALA A 635 -17.46 8.36 -0.73
C ALA A 635 -18.20 7.56 0.37
N ILE A 636 -17.79 7.73 1.63
CA ILE A 636 -18.46 7.13 2.78
C ILE A 636 -19.90 7.64 2.89
N LEU A 637 -20.09 8.95 2.80
CA LEU A 637 -21.42 9.55 2.94
C LEU A 637 -22.38 9.12 1.83
N ASP A 638 -21.91 8.95 0.60
CA ASP A 638 -22.74 8.47 -0.52
C ASP A 638 -23.33 7.10 -0.26
N VAL A 639 -22.53 6.20 0.32
CA VAL A 639 -22.99 4.86 0.72
C VAL A 639 -23.94 4.98 1.91
N LEU A 640 -23.59 5.75 2.95
CA LEU A 640 -24.45 5.93 4.13
C LEU A 640 -25.84 6.46 3.77
N LEU A 641 -25.94 7.35 2.78
CA LEU A 641 -27.21 7.93 2.31
C LEU A 641 -27.92 7.10 1.24
N GLY A 642 -27.28 6.05 0.71
CA GLY A 642 -27.82 5.26 -0.39
C GLY A 642 -27.86 6.00 -1.73
N GLU A 643 -27.11 7.10 -1.86
CA GLU A 643 -26.84 7.73 -3.17
C GLU A 643 -26.00 6.80 -4.05
N VAL A 644 -25.11 6.02 -3.42
CA VAL A 644 -24.44 4.88 -4.01
C VAL A 644 -24.87 3.63 -3.26
N CYS A 645 -25.40 2.65 -4.01
CA CYS A 645 -25.69 1.33 -3.47
C CYS A 645 -24.37 0.57 -3.27
N PRO A 646 -24.06 0.05 -2.05
CA PRO A 646 -22.80 -0.64 -1.81
C PRO A 646 -22.71 -1.88 -2.71
N SER A 647 -21.55 -2.03 -3.33
CA SER A 647 -21.26 -3.11 -4.28
C SER A 647 -19.81 -3.59 -4.20
N GLY A 648 -19.02 -3.09 -3.24
CA GLY A 648 -17.69 -3.60 -2.97
C GLY A 648 -17.76 -5.03 -2.42
N LYS A 649 -16.74 -5.83 -2.72
CA LYS A 649 -16.54 -7.19 -2.23
C LYS A 649 -15.17 -7.28 -1.57
N LEU A 650 -15.04 -8.03 -0.48
CA LEU A 650 -13.76 -8.15 0.21
C LEU A 650 -12.69 -8.77 -0.71
N PRO A 651 -11.56 -8.09 -0.98
CA PRO A 651 -10.45 -8.68 -1.71
C PRO A 651 -9.57 -9.57 -0.81
N ILE A 652 -9.98 -9.79 0.44
CA ILE A 652 -9.26 -10.52 1.47
C ILE A 652 -10.21 -11.31 2.35
N SER A 653 -9.75 -12.41 2.92
CA SER A 653 -10.45 -13.13 3.97
C SER A 653 -10.33 -12.38 5.28
N TRP A 654 -11.43 -12.30 6.04
CA TRP A 654 -11.46 -11.65 7.35
C TRP A 654 -11.46 -12.70 8.46
N PRO A 655 -10.29 -13.10 9.00
CA PRO A 655 -10.22 -14.09 10.08
C PRO A 655 -10.94 -13.63 11.35
N LYS A 656 -11.40 -14.58 12.17
CA LYS A 656 -11.87 -14.29 13.53
C LYS A 656 -10.75 -13.83 14.46
N LYS A 657 -9.55 -14.39 14.27
CA LYS A 657 -8.34 -14.13 15.05
C LYS A 657 -7.09 -14.39 14.22
N TYR A 658 -5.97 -13.76 14.57
CA TYR A 658 -4.69 -13.98 13.89
C TYR A 658 -4.25 -15.45 13.91
N GLU A 659 -4.48 -16.17 15.01
CA GLU A 659 -4.10 -17.57 15.21
C GLU A 659 -4.79 -18.55 14.25
N HIS A 660 -5.86 -18.12 13.60
CA HIS A 660 -6.58 -18.96 12.64
C HIS A 660 -5.98 -18.91 11.24
N THR A 661 -5.00 -18.04 10.99
CA THR A 661 -4.33 -17.86 9.70
C THR A 661 -3.21 -18.89 9.50
N GLY A 662 -2.88 -19.20 8.25
CA GLY A 662 -1.80 -20.14 7.92
C GLY A 662 -0.40 -19.63 8.24
N CYS A 663 -0.23 -18.31 8.39
CA CYS A 663 1.03 -17.66 8.67
C CYS A 663 1.29 -17.39 10.17
N TYR A 664 0.36 -17.77 11.07
CA TYR A 664 0.50 -17.53 12.50
C TYR A 664 1.81 -18.10 13.06
N GLY A 665 2.50 -17.32 13.90
CA GLY A 665 3.79 -17.69 14.50
C GLY A 665 4.97 -17.61 13.53
N ASN A 666 4.76 -17.03 12.34
CA ASN A 666 5.71 -17.07 11.23
C ASN A 666 5.48 -15.89 10.27
N PHE A 667 5.34 -14.69 10.84
CA PHE A 667 5.23 -13.43 10.11
C PHE A 667 5.71 -12.25 10.97
N GLY A 668 6.33 -11.25 10.34
CA GLY A 668 6.63 -9.97 10.99
C GLY A 668 7.47 -10.13 12.26
N LEU A 669 6.94 -9.67 13.40
CA LEU A 669 7.62 -9.73 14.71
C LEU A 669 8.01 -11.16 15.15
N ASP A 670 7.28 -12.19 14.71
CA ASP A 670 7.62 -13.59 15.01
C ASP A 670 9.00 -14.00 14.45
N SER A 671 9.46 -13.29 13.42
CA SER A 671 10.72 -13.53 12.72
C SER A 671 11.81 -12.49 13.01
N PHE A 672 11.55 -11.55 13.93
CA PHE A 672 12.40 -10.37 14.15
C PHE A 672 13.85 -10.74 14.48
N GLU A 673 14.04 -11.73 15.37
CA GLU A 673 15.36 -12.20 15.81
C GLU A 673 15.99 -13.21 14.83
N SER A 674 15.19 -14.14 14.30
CA SER A 674 15.69 -15.21 13.41
C SER A 674 16.09 -14.70 12.02
N ARG A 675 15.47 -13.58 11.58
CA ARG A 675 15.57 -13.03 10.22
C ARG A 675 15.31 -14.08 9.14
N SER A 676 14.46 -15.05 9.43
CA SER A 676 14.06 -16.07 8.47
C SER A 676 12.64 -16.53 8.74
N VAL A 677 11.88 -16.64 7.66
CA VAL A 677 10.47 -17.05 7.64
C VAL A 677 10.35 -18.18 6.64
N GLU A 678 9.59 -19.22 6.97
CA GLU A 678 9.31 -20.33 6.05
C GLU A 678 7.85 -20.28 5.65
N TYR A 679 7.51 -20.19 4.37
CA TYR A 679 6.11 -20.06 3.94
C TYR A 679 5.41 -21.43 3.98
N VAL A 680 5.18 -21.92 5.21
CA VAL A 680 4.69 -23.26 5.55
C VAL A 680 3.27 -23.53 5.06
N GLU A 681 2.46 -22.48 4.88
CA GLU A 681 1.13 -22.56 4.29
C GLU A 681 1.17 -22.86 2.78
N GLY A 682 2.33 -22.67 2.13
CA GLY A 682 2.52 -22.98 0.72
C GLY A 682 1.52 -22.25 -0.18
N VAL A 683 0.69 -23.01 -0.90
CA VAL A 683 -0.34 -22.47 -1.80
C VAL A 683 -1.66 -22.12 -1.08
N PHE A 684 -1.76 -22.40 0.21
CA PHE A 684 -2.95 -22.17 1.01
C PHE A 684 -2.89 -20.78 1.67
N VAL A 685 -2.88 -19.73 0.85
CA VAL A 685 -2.94 -18.33 1.30
C VAL A 685 -4.38 -17.81 1.21
N GLY A 686 -4.80 -17.03 2.21
CA GLY A 686 -6.12 -16.41 2.24
C GLY A 686 -7.26 -17.44 2.33
N TYR A 687 -8.32 -17.27 1.55
CA TYR A 687 -9.49 -18.18 1.55
C TYR A 687 -9.10 -19.63 1.25
N ARG A 688 -8.00 -19.88 0.54
CA ARG A 688 -7.49 -21.22 0.26
C ARG A 688 -7.11 -21.96 1.56
N TRP A 689 -6.57 -21.25 2.54
CA TRP A 689 -6.32 -21.76 3.89
C TRP A 689 -7.61 -22.10 4.61
N PHE A 690 -8.54 -21.14 4.65
CA PHE A 690 -9.78 -21.28 5.40
C PHE A 690 -10.70 -22.36 4.83
N ASP A 691 -10.75 -22.50 3.50
CA ASP A 691 -11.42 -23.60 2.83
C ASP A 691 -10.85 -24.96 3.26
N LYS A 692 -9.51 -25.09 3.25
CA LYS A 692 -8.84 -26.35 3.60
C LYS A 692 -9.00 -26.71 5.08
N MET A 693 -8.74 -25.76 5.97
CA MET A 693 -8.64 -26.03 7.40
C MET A 693 -9.99 -25.98 8.10
N TRP A 694 -10.92 -25.19 7.56
CA TRP A 694 -12.13 -24.80 8.26
C TRP A 694 -13.40 -24.89 7.40
N GLY A 695 -13.29 -25.39 6.16
CA GLY A 695 -14.42 -25.51 5.24
C GLY A 695 -14.95 -24.16 4.72
N GLY A 696 -14.18 -23.08 4.88
CA GLY A 696 -14.49 -21.74 4.35
C GLY A 696 -15.40 -20.89 5.24
N GLU A 697 -16.07 -21.48 6.24
CA GLU A 697 -17.00 -20.76 7.13
C GLU A 697 -16.50 -20.68 8.58
N LYS A 698 -15.84 -21.74 9.06
CA LYS A 698 -15.36 -21.78 10.45
C LYS A 698 -14.10 -20.91 10.57
N GLU A 699 -13.96 -20.25 11.72
CA GLU A 699 -12.84 -19.34 12.02
C GLU A 699 -12.60 -18.14 11.08
N VAL A 700 -13.49 -17.90 10.11
CA VAL A 700 -13.60 -16.68 9.30
C VAL A 700 -14.82 -15.88 9.76
N ARG A 701 -14.70 -14.55 9.82
CA ARG A 701 -15.82 -13.62 10.05
C ARG A 701 -16.53 -13.29 8.74
N PHE A 702 -15.75 -12.88 7.75
CA PHE A 702 -16.24 -12.53 6.41
C PHE A 702 -15.32 -13.17 5.37
N PRO A 703 -15.86 -14.00 4.45
CA PRO A 703 -15.04 -14.69 3.46
C PRO A 703 -14.57 -13.75 2.35
N PHE A 704 -13.54 -14.18 1.61
CA PHE A 704 -13.11 -13.51 0.39
C PHE A 704 -14.30 -13.32 -0.58
N GLY A 705 -14.33 -12.19 -1.26
CA GLY A 705 -15.38 -11.82 -2.20
C GLY A 705 -16.73 -11.51 -1.55
N TYR A 706 -16.84 -11.43 -0.22
CA TYR A 706 -18.10 -11.10 0.48
C TYR A 706 -18.40 -9.60 0.48
N GLY A 707 -19.68 -9.24 0.37
CA GLY A 707 -20.14 -7.86 0.50
C GLY A 707 -21.64 -7.75 0.21
N LEU A 708 -22.35 -7.05 1.10
CA LEU A 708 -23.80 -6.83 1.01
C LEU A 708 -24.13 -5.65 0.09
N SER A 709 -25.41 -5.55 -0.28
CA SER A 709 -25.98 -4.50 -1.11
C SER A 709 -27.30 -4.00 -0.51
N TYR A 710 -27.77 -2.80 -0.91
CA TYR A 710 -29.13 -2.34 -0.58
C TYR A 710 -30.20 -2.93 -1.50
N THR A 711 -29.79 -3.62 -2.56
CA THR A 711 -30.67 -4.41 -3.41
C THR A 711 -30.32 -5.89 -3.35
N GLN A 712 -31.12 -6.72 -4.01
CA GLN A 712 -30.94 -8.17 -4.07
C GLN A 712 -30.80 -8.61 -5.52
N PHE A 713 -29.98 -9.63 -5.75
CA PHE A 713 -29.72 -10.18 -7.07
C PHE A 713 -30.07 -11.66 -7.13
N GLU A 714 -30.63 -12.07 -8.26
CA GLU A 714 -30.89 -13.46 -8.60
C GLU A 714 -29.96 -13.86 -9.75
N LEU A 715 -29.19 -14.94 -9.55
CA LEU A 715 -28.41 -15.58 -10.60
C LEU A 715 -29.17 -16.82 -11.09
N SER A 716 -29.41 -16.92 -12.40
CA SER A 716 -30.10 -18.05 -13.00
C SER A 716 -29.42 -18.50 -14.31
N SER A 717 -29.81 -19.68 -14.81
CA SER A 717 -29.44 -20.15 -16.16
C SER A 717 -27.93 -20.22 -16.46
N ALA A 718 -27.11 -20.60 -15.48
CA ALA A 718 -25.67 -20.77 -15.67
C ALA A 718 -25.37 -21.93 -16.64
N LYS A 719 -24.61 -21.65 -17.70
CA LYS A 719 -24.15 -22.61 -18.72
C LYS A 719 -22.65 -22.45 -18.93
N LEU A 720 -22.00 -23.54 -19.34
CA LEU A 720 -20.58 -23.58 -19.64
C LEU A 720 -20.38 -24.03 -21.10
N ALA A 721 -19.47 -23.37 -21.80
CA ALA A 721 -19.01 -23.75 -23.13
C ALA A 721 -17.48 -23.74 -23.20
N GLY A 722 -16.94 -24.49 -24.16
CA GLY A 722 -15.49 -24.57 -24.38
C GLY A 722 -14.84 -25.80 -23.75
N SER A 723 -13.52 -25.75 -23.56
CA SER A 723 -12.71 -26.90 -23.12
C SER A 723 -11.41 -26.46 -22.45
N ILE A 724 -10.90 -27.28 -21.53
CA ILE A 724 -9.52 -27.19 -21.04
C ILE A 724 -8.68 -28.22 -21.78
N SER A 725 -7.65 -27.79 -22.51
CA SER A 725 -6.79 -28.67 -23.29
C SER A 725 -5.34 -28.16 -23.41
N GLU A 726 -4.49 -28.94 -24.07
CA GLU A 726 -3.11 -28.55 -24.41
C GLU A 726 -3.03 -27.38 -25.39
N ASP A 727 -4.10 -27.06 -26.12
CA ASP A 727 -4.14 -25.84 -26.95
C ASP A 727 -4.22 -24.61 -26.05
N ALA A 728 -3.23 -23.72 -26.14
CA ALA A 728 -3.18 -22.47 -25.38
C ALA A 728 -4.31 -21.49 -25.74
N ASN A 729 -4.99 -21.71 -26.87
CA ASN A 729 -6.16 -20.93 -27.30
C ASN A 729 -7.47 -21.51 -26.80
N ALA A 730 -7.49 -22.75 -26.29
CA ALA A 730 -8.67 -23.32 -25.68
C ALA A 730 -9.03 -22.54 -24.41
N GLY A 731 -10.30 -22.17 -24.32
CA GLY A 731 -10.87 -21.45 -23.19
C GLY A 731 -12.20 -22.03 -22.78
N VAL A 732 -12.64 -21.62 -21.61
CA VAL A 732 -13.95 -21.92 -21.03
C VAL A 732 -14.67 -20.60 -20.87
N ASN A 733 -15.89 -20.51 -21.41
CA ASN A 733 -16.79 -19.40 -21.16
C ASN A 733 -17.93 -19.86 -20.25
N VAL A 734 -18.15 -19.12 -19.17
CA VAL A 734 -19.28 -19.31 -18.26
C VAL A 734 -20.27 -18.18 -18.50
N THR A 735 -21.46 -18.53 -18.95
CA THR A 735 -22.52 -17.56 -19.22
C THR A 735 -23.66 -17.76 -18.24
N LEU A 736 -24.18 -16.70 -17.66
CA LEU A 736 -25.34 -16.75 -16.75
C LEU A 736 -26.24 -15.53 -16.93
N LYS A 737 -27.45 -15.59 -16.38
CA LYS A 737 -28.33 -14.43 -16.26
C LYS A 737 -28.28 -13.88 -14.85
N LEU A 738 -28.08 -12.58 -14.74
CA LEU A 738 -28.09 -11.83 -13.50
C LEU A 738 -29.22 -10.83 -13.54
N LYS A 739 -30.09 -10.86 -12.53
CA LYS A 739 -31.23 -9.95 -12.40
C LYS A 739 -31.20 -9.21 -11.08
N ASN A 740 -31.44 -7.90 -11.11
CA ASN A 740 -31.73 -7.13 -9.91
C ASN A 740 -33.21 -7.31 -9.55
N ILE A 741 -33.48 -7.99 -8.43
CA ILE A 741 -34.84 -8.29 -7.96
C ILE A 741 -35.30 -7.37 -6.83
N GLY A 742 -34.47 -6.42 -6.39
CA GLY A 742 -34.84 -5.44 -5.38
C GLY A 742 -35.44 -4.16 -5.99
N THR A 743 -35.42 -3.10 -5.20
CA THR A 743 -36.14 -1.84 -5.48
C THR A 743 -35.24 -0.66 -5.81
N VAL A 744 -33.92 -0.81 -5.70
CA VAL A 744 -32.93 0.23 -6.01
C VAL A 744 -31.91 -0.30 -7.02
N ALA A 745 -31.34 0.60 -7.82
CA ALA A 745 -30.23 0.25 -8.70
C ALA A 745 -29.02 -0.19 -7.86
N GLY A 746 -28.21 -1.07 -8.41
CA GLY A 746 -27.01 -1.55 -7.75
C GLY A 746 -26.17 -2.41 -8.67
N ALA A 747 -24.97 -2.79 -8.20
CA ALA A 747 -24.09 -3.69 -8.93
C ALA A 747 -23.79 -4.96 -8.14
N GLU A 748 -23.59 -6.07 -8.86
CA GLU A 748 -23.18 -7.35 -8.31
C GLU A 748 -21.95 -7.88 -9.06
N THR A 749 -21.11 -8.60 -8.34
CA THR A 749 -19.91 -9.24 -8.87
C THR A 749 -20.12 -10.74 -8.94
N VAL A 750 -20.22 -11.26 -10.17
CA VAL A 750 -20.15 -12.69 -10.42
C VAL A 750 -18.70 -13.14 -10.28
N GLN A 751 -18.47 -14.15 -9.47
CA GLN A 751 -17.16 -14.76 -9.24
C GLN A 751 -17.19 -16.21 -9.72
N VAL A 752 -16.18 -16.61 -10.50
CA VAL A 752 -16.05 -17.96 -11.04
C VAL A 752 -14.81 -18.61 -10.45
N TYR A 753 -15.02 -19.76 -9.80
CA TYR A 753 -13.96 -20.56 -9.19
C TYR A 753 -13.85 -21.92 -9.87
N VAL A 754 -12.64 -22.47 -9.91
CA VAL A 754 -12.40 -23.86 -10.32
C VAL A 754 -12.02 -24.70 -9.11
N GLU A 755 -12.75 -25.79 -8.91
CA GLU A 755 -12.42 -26.86 -7.97
C GLU A 755 -11.83 -28.04 -8.76
N PRO A 756 -10.58 -28.42 -8.49
CA PRO A 756 -9.92 -29.50 -9.21
C PRO A 756 -10.38 -30.89 -8.76
N PRO A 757 -10.18 -31.94 -9.59
CA PRO A 757 -10.43 -33.31 -9.18
C PRO A 757 -9.51 -33.70 -8.01
N VAL A 758 -10.03 -34.52 -7.09
CA VAL A 758 -9.25 -35.07 -5.97
C VAL A 758 -8.27 -36.13 -6.50
N VAL A 759 -6.98 -35.81 -6.49
CA VAL A 759 -5.91 -36.72 -6.89
C VAL A 759 -5.11 -37.14 -5.68
N ARG A 760 -5.04 -38.45 -5.41
CA ARG A 760 -4.31 -39.00 -4.26
C ARG A 760 -2.84 -38.55 -4.28
N GLY A 761 -2.38 -37.95 -3.18
CA GLY A 761 -1.00 -37.50 -3.01
C GLY A 761 -0.68 -36.13 -3.62
N THR A 762 -1.67 -35.42 -4.15
CA THR A 762 -1.53 -34.02 -4.58
C THR A 762 -2.40 -33.13 -3.71
N ASP A 763 -1.78 -32.30 -2.88
CA ASP A 763 -2.49 -31.36 -2.01
C ASP A 763 -2.80 -30.08 -2.80
N ARG A 764 -4.07 -29.69 -2.96
CA ARG A 764 -4.49 -28.52 -3.77
C ARG A 764 -5.49 -27.67 -2.99
N PRO A 765 -5.55 -26.34 -3.23
CA PRO A 765 -6.66 -25.53 -2.77
C PRO A 765 -8.00 -26.16 -3.18
N VAL A 766 -9.00 -26.06 -2.31
CA VAL A 766 -10.35 -26.58 -2.58
C VAL A 766 -10.92 -25.96 -3.85
N LYS A 767 -10.72 -24.65 -4.00
CA LYS A 767 -11.12 -23.89 -5.18
C LYS A 767 -10.17 -22.71 -5.39
N THR A 768 -10.10 -22.21 -6.61
CA THR A 768 -9.34 -20.98 -6.95
C THR A 768 -10.16 -20.07 -7.84
N LEU A 769 -10.13 -18.76 -7.59
CA LEU A 769 -10.74 -17.76 -8.46
C LEU A 769 -10.04 -17.79 -9.83
N VAL A 770 -10.84 -17.87 -10.90
CA VAL A 770 -10.33 -17.90 -12.29
C VAL A 770 -10.93 -16.81 -13.17
N GLY A 771 -11.96 -16.12 -12.69
CA GLY A 771 -12.67 -15.09 -13.43
C GLY A 771 -13.67 -14.34 -12.56
N PHE A 772 -13.95 -13.10 -12.93
CA PHE A 772 -15.03 -12.31 -12.34
C PHE A 772 -15.55 -11.28 -13.34
N ALA A 773 -16.81 -10.89 -13.16
CA ALA A 773 -17.44 -9.80 -13.88
C ALA A 773 -18.35 -9.01 -12.94
N LYS A 774 -18.28 -7.69 -13.01
CA LYS A 774 -19.16 -6.78 -12.26
C LYS A 774 -20.16 -6.13 -13.20
N VAL A 775 -21.42 -6.12 -12.79
CA VAL A 775 -22.53 -5.64 -13.62
C VAL A 775 -23.44 -4.77 -12.78
N GLU A 776 -23.73 -3.57 -13.27
CA GLU A 776 -24.71 -2.65 -12.70
C GLU A 776 -26.07 -2.86 -13.37
N LEU A 777 -27.13 -2.91 -12.56
CA LEU A 777 -28.49 -3.21 -13.01
C LEU A 777 -29.51 -2.29 -12.34
N GLN A 778 -30.44 -1.76 -13.13
CA GLN A 778 -31.64 -1.10 -12.65
C GLN A 778 -32.61 -2.10 -11.98
N PRO A 779 -33.54 -1.66 -11.12
CA PRO A 779 -34.55 -2.54 -10.53
C PRO A 779 -35.33 -3.32 -11.60
N GLY A 780 -35.35 -4.64 -11.49
CA GLY A 780 -36.04 -5.53 -12.44
C GLY A 780 -35.25 -5.84 -13.73
N GLU A 781 -34.13 -5.16 -13.97
CA GLU A 781 -33.27 -5.41 -15.13
C GLU A 781 -32.57 -6.77 -15.01
N GLU A 782 -32.47 -7.49 -16.13
CA GLU A 782 -31.74 -8.75 -16.27
C GLU A 782 -30.73 -8.61 -17.42
N GLN A 783 -29.49 -9.03 -17.18
CA GLN A 783 -28.45 -9.08 -18.20
C GLN A 783 -27.79 -10.48 -18.25
N GLU A 784 -27.36 -10.87 -19.44
CA GLU A 784 -26.48 -12.03 -19.63
C GLU A 784 -25.04 -11.60 -19.33
N VAL A 785 -24.32 -12.39 -18.54
CA VAL A 785 -22.96 -12.12 -18.06
C VAL A 785 -22.06 -13.26 -18.48
N ASP A 786 -20.95 -12.92 -19.13
CA ASP A 786 -19.92 -13.86 -19.57
C ASP A 786 -18.65 -13.70 -18.72
N VAL A 787 -18.10 -14.83 -18.29
CA VAL A 787 -16.82 -14.90 -17.58
C VAL A 787 -15.97 -15.98 -18.22
N GLU A 788 -14.84 -15.56 -18.81
CA GLU A 788 -13.91 -16.44 -19.51
C GLU A 788 -12.68 -16.76 -18.68
N PHE A 789 -12.21 -18.00 -18.78
CA PHE A 789 -10.90 -18.41 -18.27
C PHE A 789 -10.24 -19.45 -19.20
N LYS A 790 -8.92 -19.57 -19.09
CA LYS A 790 -8.11 -20.53 -19.87
C LYS A 790 -7.59 -21.67 -18.99
N ARG A 791 -6.86 -22.60 -19.60
CA ARG A 791 -6.25 -23.77 -18.94
C ARG A 791 -5.50 -23.41 -17.65
N ASP A 792 -4.86 -22.24 -17.59
CA ASP A 792 -4.09 -21.77 -16.43
C ASP A 792 -4.94 -21.68 -15.15
N GLY A 793 -6.24 -21.44 -15.28
CA GLY A 793 -7.17 -21.41 -14.15
C GLY A 793 -7.40 -22.78 -13.49
N ALA A 794 -7.08 -23.87 -14.16
CA ALA A 794 -7.20 -25.24 -13.64
C ALA A 794 -5.84 -25.89 -13.32
N ALA A 795 -4.73 -25.20 -13.61
CA ALA A 795 -3.38 -25.74 -13.47
C ALA A 795 -2.86 -25.66 -12.03
N PHE A 796 -1.88 -26.50 -11.73
CA PHE A 796 -1.02 -26.37 -10.55
C PHE A 796 0.44 -26.61 -10.96
N TRP A 797 1.39 -26.15 -10.17
CA TRP A 797 2.81 -26.32 -10.48
C TRP A 797 3.33 -27.68 -9.99
N ASP A 798 3.79 -28.51 -10.92
CA ASP A 798 4.46 -29.79 -10.61
C ASP A 798 5.97 -29.53 -10.42
N GLU A 799 6.40 -29.49 -9.16
CA GLU A 799 7.80 -29.16 -8.81
C GLU A 799 8.81 -30.19 -9.34
N LYS A 800 8.41 -31.46 -9.51
CA LYS A 800 9.31 -32.50 -10.01
C LYS A 800 9.63 -32.30 -11.48
N GLN A 801 8.66 -31.81 -12.23
CA GLN A 801 8.77 -31.60 -13.67
C GLN A 801 9.06 -30.15 -14.03
N SER A 802 8.97 -29.23 -13.07
CA SER A 802 9.11 -27.78 -13.25
C SER A 802 8.22 -27.27 -14.38
N ARG A 803 6.96 -27.71 -14.38
CA ARG A 803 5.95 -27.38 -15.41
C ARG A 803 4.56 -27.25 -14.78
N TRP A 804 3.71 -26.48 -15.43
CA TRP A 804 2.29 -26.45 -15.10
C TRP A 804 1.63 -27.77 -15.48
N LYS A 805 0.82 -28.32 -14.57
CA LYS A 805 0.10 -29.58 -14.76
C LYS A 805 -1.39 -29.37 -14.58
N ILE A 806 -2.17 -30.01 -15.43
CA ILE A 806 -3.62 -30.18 -15.26
C ILE A 806 -3.90 -31.67 -15.10
N SER A 807 -4.69 -32.01 -14.10
CA SER A 807 -5.06 -33.40 -13.80
C SER A 807 -6.23 -33.84 -14.67
N LYS A 808 -6.22 -35.08 -15.12
CA LYS A 808 -7.38 -35.76 -15.67
C LYS A 808 -8.52 -35.76 -14.65
N GLY A 809 -9.74 -35.59 -15.14
CA GLY A 809 -10.96 -35.76 -14.35
C GLY A 809 -11.94 -34.62 -14.52
N ILE A 810 -12.98 -34.64 -13.71
CA ILE A 810 -13.99 -33.58 -13.68
C ILE A 810 -13.48 -32.46 -12.79
N HIS A 811 -13.35 -31.28 -13.38
CA HIS A 811 -13.19 -30.04 -12.64
C HIS A 811 -14.55 -29.40 -12.48
N ALA A 812 -14.90 -29.01 -11.26
CA ALA A 812 -16.12 -28.25 -11.05
C ALA A 812 -15.85 -26.76 -11.24
N VAL A 813 -16.78 -26.09 -11.90
CA VAL A 813 -16.78 -24.64 -12.11
C VAL A 813 -17.91 -24.05 -11.28
N LEU A 814 -17.54 -23.33 -10.24
CA LEU A 814 -18.46 -22.74 -9.27
C LEU A 814 -18.75 -21.30 -9.66
N VAL A 815 -20.02 -20.96 -9.82
CA VAL A 815 -20.49 -19.58 -10.01
C VAL A 815 -21.04 -19.10 -8.68
N ALA A 816 -20.48 -18.03 -8.14
CA ALA A 816 -20.77 -17.55 -6.80
C ALA A 816 -20.76 -16.01 -6.72
N THR A 817 -21.26 -15.48 -5.60
CA THR A 817 -21.20 -14.04 -5.25
C THR A 817 -20.22 -13.73 -4.12
N SER A 818 -19.58 -14.77 -3.55
CA SER A 818 -18.43 -14.73 -2.64
C SER A 818 -17.75 -16.11 -2.63
N SER A 819 -16.63 -16.27 -1.91
CA SER A 819 -16.01 -17.58 -1.70
C SER A 819 -16.72 -18.46 -0.67
N ASP A 820 -17.73 -17.94 0.03
CA ASP A 820 -18.54 -18.71 0.99
C ASP A 820 -19.25 -19.86 0.26
N PRO A 821 -19.19 -21.10 0.76
CA PRO A 821 -19.97 -22.21 0.22
C PRO A 821 -21.48 -21.91 0.06
N LYS A 822 -22.08 -21.08 0.93
CA LYS A 822 -23.50 -20.68 0.86
C LYS A 822 -23.80 -19.72 -0.29
N ASP A 823 -22.79 -19.04 -0.82
CA ASP A 823 -22.93 -18.09 -1.91
C ASP A 823 -22.68 -18.69 -3.29
N VAL A 824 -22.39 -19.99 -3.37
CA VAL A 824 -22.37 -20.74 -4.63
C VAL A 824 -23.79 -20.84 -5.17
N LYS A 825 -24.03 -20.26 -6.35
CA LYS A 825 -25.34 -20.23 -7.03
C LYS A 825 -25.45 -21.30 -8.12
N ALA A 826 -24.35 -21.72 -8.71
CA ALA A 826 -24.31 -22.85 -9.64
C ALA A 826 -23.01 -23.64 -9.54
N ARG A 827 -23.11 -24.95 -9.77
CA ARG A 827 -21.97 -25.86 -9.94
C ARG A 827 -22.09 -26.50 -11.32
N LEU A 828 -21.15 -26.18 -12.18
CA LEU A 828 -21.00 -26.75 -13.52
C LEU A 828 -19.80 -27.69 -13.52
N GLU A 829 -19.65 -28.49 -14.57
CA GLU A 829 -18.60 -29.50 -14.67
C GLU A 829 -17.93 -29.42 -16.03
N ILE A 830 -16.61 -29.56 -16.04
CA ILE A 830 -15.82 -29.69 -17.26
C ILE A 830 -14.86 -30.87 -17.13
N ALA A 831 -14.94 -31.78 -18.10
CA ALA A 831 -14.11 -32.97 -18.14
C ALA A 831 -12.77 -32.66 -18.83
N VAL A 832 -11.68 -33.12 -18.21
CA VAL A 832 -10.34 -33.15 -18.81
C VAL A 832 -9.98 -34.62 -19.03
N GLU A 833 -9.77 -35.01 -20.29
CA GLU A 833 -9.63 -36.41 -20.72
C GLU A 833 -8.32 -37.08 -20.26
N GLY A 834 -7.26 -36.29 -20.09
CA GLY A 834 -5.93 -36.76 -19.74
C GLY A 834 -5.13 -35.74 -18.93
N ASP A 835 -4.19 -36.24 -18.12
CA ASP A 835 -3.18 -35.39 -17.51
C ASP A 835 -2.34 -34.76 -18.62
N PHE A 836 -2.08 -33.46 -18.56
CA PHE A 836 -1.13 -32.83 -19.46
C PHE A 836 -0.32 -31.76 -18.77
N LEU A 837 0.83 -31.46 -19.38
CA LEU A 837 1.83 -30.53 -18.89
C LEU A 837 2.08 -29.46 -19.94
N PHE A 838 2.26 -28.23 -19.49
CA PHE A 838 2.66 -27.14 -20.35
C PHE A 838 3.76 -26.31 -19.68
N SER A 839 4.57 -25.67 -20.52
CA SER A 839 5.61 -24.77 -20.04
C SER A 839 4.98 -23.48 -19.51
N PRO A 840 5.64 -22.80 -18.56
CA PRO A 840 5.28 -21.45 -18.11
C PRO A 840 4.90 -20.50 -19.24
#